data_AF-A0A7X7UIY8-F1
#
_entry.id   AF-A0A7X7UIY8-F1
#
_cell.length_a   1.000
_cell.length_b   1.000
_cell.length_c   1.000
_cell.angle_alpha   90.00
_cell.angle_beta   90.00
_cell.angle_gamma   90.00
#
_symmetry.space_group_name_H-M   'P 1'
#
loop_
_entity.id
_entity.type
_entity.pdbx_description
1 polymer ?
#
loop_
_entity_poly.entity_id
_entity_poly.type
_entity_poly.pdbx_seq_one_letter_code
_entity_poly.pdbx_strand_id
1 'polypeptide(L)'
;MQKLSYEHGLKNILLRLDGKANRIPLEFRVGFFLALLLGIAYAPLISGSSTLKWDALDCYLPWRWFVANALGNGVFPLWNPYQHLGYPIFADLRSVFSLEPYLVFGFGGYSLSVLHALFLFYLWLAGMGFYKLTSHFFENSLARFVSALAYMLSGFFVAHGQELFGLTAGAMMPWVLFYFISLQRARMFSDVWKTAFFVILLLTGGYQALSIILFYLLLFVFSAQLVYHIIHREYELIKKIIQLNLLLGLIVLASMTVVAVAWFQGRPYVGRMSGITLGDAWFMPFSPQSLLSLFTPFATAGDPGFWNTDISMNNLYFGIILVGFAFLGMIRVRKDYTLQLFLFWGVICLLASMGAYTPVREFFFRYAPLMNLFRMSAWFSWFFLAAMIIAAGRGVAHFLQNPGSYVKPISISVILTLSTLLLILGLHLKDVAGAMNLMFSGGSMHQKVSQATLGQRFAINAITQLVILSFWGLLLWRWMDKPMLLRRAFLLLVIFDLVFAVKLNFFATVGSEFTVSQVQHALDRAPRHYPLHDIRYNLNLYTDNQRKTAPLWRNTHIFTQTVSAEGFNSFRLDAFEELTGKHKDIFSAILQNPLVYFSADVHPWKDSAQVKLNKTTCFIDENEISSFPNEISVEGARVNLKEFHPGCVALLAHTKSPSLLVISQAWFPGWKASLDGHNVKIFKINGFQMGLLLPPGDHEVVFRFENPLLMKAFWFSATIFFIVLVAIGFVFLRDKVKSIHQKLFLSFIFPALLYLGLIVSFMNGTQARSAKAGELSALLRLIEQTGDRNALLVTSGGWPYLVDSLVSSGGLSLKTLHLGTDPEFSLQALDNLLNRNKPEVLFLLNDEMYKDFSVEDILRTNYAACDTLFVDKEKLLLRFHPQGKPHVVYKSCLDSTSIDDSQRDLFQPAPDGKPAIRLDSLRRGSPSLKYAIPAEYFGKSLSVVASSHLMLTPQAGVTLYIEVVDNNETLLRKTISTRQIEFPDLSMGWLAQTARIKIPSKAKNPVIQSFLWMEGDRPLWVDDLQLIILP
;
A
#
# COMPACT_ATOMS: atom_id res chain seq x y z
N MET A 1 -20.69 45.22 40.91
CA MET A 1 -21.78 44.88 39.97
C MET A 1 -21.22 44.40 38.62
N GLN A 2 -20.55 43.24 38.58
CA GLN A 2 -20.00 42.69 37.33
C GLN A 2 -19.92 41.15 37.31
N LYS A 3 -20.82 40.47 38.04
CA LYS A 3 -20.92 39.00 38.08
C LYS A 3 -22.30 38.43 37.74
N LEU A 4 -23.27 39.27 37.36
CA LEU A 4 -24.67 38.85 37.14
C LEU A 4 -25.11 38.75 35.66
N SER A 5 -24.25 39.03 34.67
CA SER A 5 -24.64 38.96 33.25
C SER A 5 -24.26 37.68 32.50
N TYR A 6 -23.41 36.81 33.08
CA TYR A 6 -22.96 35.59 32.41
C TYR A 6 -23.87 34.38 32.63
N GLU A 7 -24.49 34.25 33.82
CA GLU A 7 -25.37 33.11 34.11
C GLU A 7 -26.73 33.20 33.40
N HIS A 8 -27.27 34.41 33.19
CA HIS A 8 -28.54 34.58 32.47
C HIS A 8 -28.40 34.33 30.95
N GLY A 9 -27.22 34.55 30.38
CA GLY A 9 -26.91 34.23 28.98
C GLY A 9 -26.79 32.73 28.74
N LEU A 10 -26.07 32.01 29.61
CA LEU A 10 -25.93 30.56 29.51
C LEU A 10 -27.26 29.84 29.79
N LYS A 11 -28.05 30.30 30.77
CA LYS A 11 -29.34 29.68 31.08
C LYS A 11 -30.37 29.91 29.97
N ASN A 12 -30.37 31.06 29.29
CA ASN A 12 -31.20 31.28 28.10
C ASN A 12 -30.72 30.53 26.84
N ILE A 13 -29.41 30.26 26.72
CA ILE A 13 -28.87 29.38 25.66
C ILE A 13 -29.23 27.92 25.95
N LEU A 14 -29.09 27.47 27.20
CA LEU A 14 -29.45 26.11 27.63
C LEU A 14 -30.98 25.88 27.61
N LEU A 15 -31.80 26.85 28.01
CA LEU A 15 -33.27 26.78 27.92
C LEU A 15 -33.78 26.87 26.47
N ARG A 16 -33.05 27.55 25.56
CA ARG A 16 -33.34 27.48 24.11
C ARG A 16 -32.86 26.18 23.47
N LEU A 17 -31.82 25.53 24.03
CA LEU A 17 -31.37 24.19 23.62
C LEU A 17 -32.33 23.09 24.09
N ASP A 18 -32.91 23.20 25.28
CA ASP A 18 -33.90 22.22 25.80
C ASP A 18 -35.31 22.39 25.20
N GLY A 19 -35.69 23.60 24.75
CA GLY A 19 -37.06 23.87 24.34
C GLY A 19 -37.43 23.48 22.90
N LYS A 20 -36.47 23.44 21.96
CA LYS A 20 -36.71 23.10 20.53
C LYS A 20 -35.52 22.44 19.80
N ALA A 21 -34.37 22.19 20.45
CA ALA A 21 -33.17 21.68 19.78
C ALA A 21 -32.78 20.27 20.25
N ASN A 22 -32.09 19.53 19.38
CA ASN A 22 -31.32 18.31 19.65
C ASN A 22 -32.05 16.95 19.66
N ARG A 23 -32.93 16.69 18.68
CA ARG A 23 -32.95 15.34 18.10
C ARG A 23 -31.89 15.27 17.01
N ILE A 24 -30.84 14.47 17.23
CA ILE A 24 -29.82 14.15 16.21
C ILE A 24 -30.55 13.77 14.90
N PRO A 25 -30.19 14.38 13.75
CA PRO A 25 -30.84 14.10 12.47
C PRO A 25 -30.90 12.59 12.19
N LEU A 26 -32.03 12.11 11.64
CA LEU A 26 -32.23 10.67 11.38
C LEU A 26 -31.10 10.09 10.54
N GLU A 27 -30.62 10.84 9.56
CA GLU A 27 -29.53 10.43 8.67
C GLU A 27 -28.21 10.24 9.40
N PHE A 28 -27.92 11.09 10.39
CA PHE A 28 -26.72 10.94 11.23
C PHE A 28 -26.83 9.70 12.12
N ARG A 29 -28.00 9.45 12.70
CA ARG A 29 -28.25 8.22 13.49
C ARG A 29 -28.08 6.97 12.62
N VAL A 30 -28.66 6.97 11.43
CA VAL A 30 -28.50 5.88 10.45
C VAL A 30 -27.03 5.69 10.09
N GLY A 31 -26.32 6.77 9.75
CA GLY A 31 -24.89 6.71 9.43
C GLY A 31 -24.05 6.13 10.56
N PHE A 32 -24.31 6.54 11.80
CA PHE A 32 -23.63 6.00 12.99
C PHE A 32 -23.89 4.50 13.17
N PHE A 33 -25.15 4.05 13.09
CA PHE A 33 -25.48 2.62 13.23
C PHE A 33 -24.91 1.78 12.09
N LEU A 34 -24.91 2.29 10.84
CA LEU A 34 -24.27 1.59 9.73
C LEU A 34 -22.76 1.45 9.96
N ALA A 35 -22.08 2.51 10.43
CA ALA A 35 -20.65 2.46 10.75
C ALA A 35 -20.36 1.46 11.89
N LEU A 36 -21.19 1.43 12.94
CA LEU A 36 -21.07 0.48 14.04
C LEU A 36 -21.22 -0.98 13.54
N LEU A 37 -22.25 -1.27 12.75
CA LEU A 37 -22.48 -2.60 12.20
C LEU A 37 -21.37 -3.03 11.24
N LEU A 38 -20.84 -2.09 10.45
CA LEU A 38 -19.68 -2.34 9.60
C LEU A 38 -18.46 -2.71 10.43
N GLY A 39 -18.24 -2.02 11.56
CA GLY A 39 -17.15 -2.33 12.47
C GLY A 39 -17.28 -3.70 13.15
N ILE A 40 -18.51 -4.19 13.36
CA ILE A 40 -18.75 -5.55 13.86
C ILE A 40 -18.49 -6.59 12.75
N ALA A 41 -18.93 -6.33 11.52
CA ALA A 41 -18.79 -7.24 10.38
C ALA A 41 -17.32 -7.40 9.94
N TYR A 42 -16.56 -6.30 9.92
CA TYR A 42 -15.17 -6.24 9.48
C TYR A 42 -14.19 -5.97 10.64
N ALA A 43 -14.55 -6.38 11.85
CA ALA A 43 -13.76 -6.19 13.07
C ALA A 43 -12.25 -6.52 12.90
N PRO A 44 -11.83 -7.59 12.18
CA PRO A 44 -10.42 -7.91 12.01
C PRO A 44 -9.58 -6.82 11.31
N LEU A 45 -10.19 -6.00 10.45
CA LEU A 45 -9.50 -4.87 9.79
C LEU A 45 -9.33 -3.68 10.75
N ILE A 46 -10.33 -3.42 11.59
CA ILE A 46 -10.28 -2.32 12.57
C ILE A 46 -9.29 -2.62 13.69
N SER A 47 -9.26 -3.85 14.18
CA SER A 47 -8.31 -4.28 15.21
C SER A 47 -6.87 -4.41 14.69
N GLY A 48 -6.67 -4.41 13.37
CA GLY A 48 -5.38 -4.71 12.74
C GLY A 48 -4.95 -6.18 12.87
N SER A 49 -5.84 -7.07 13.35
CA SER A 49 -5.55 -8.51 13.48
C SER A 49 -5.61 -9.25 12.15
N SER A 50 -6.05 -8.60 11.08
CA SER A 50 -5.99 -9.07 9.71
C SER A 50 -5.76 -7.88 8.78
N THR A 51 -5.13 -8.11 7.63
CA THR A 51 -5.08 -7.14 6.54
C THR A 51 -5.88 -7.59 5.33
N LEU A 52 -6.37 -6.64 4.53
CA LEU A 52 -6.83 -6.88 3.16
C LEU A 52 -5.82 -7.74 2.38
N LYS A 53 -6.24 -8.42 1.31
CA LYS A 53 -5.37 -9.38 0.59
C LYS A 53 -5.39 -9.22 -0.93
N TRP A 54 -4.49 -9.94 -1.59
CA TRP A 54 -4.39 -10.04 -3.05
C TRP A 54 -4.28 -8.65 -3.71
N ASP A 55 -5.07 -8.36 -4.74
CA ASP A 55 -4.98 -7.11 -5.50
C ASP A 55 -4.98 -5.87 -4.59
N ALA A 56 -5.75 -5.86 -3.49
CA ALA A 56 -5.75 -4.76 -2.51
C ALA A 56 -4.34 -4.42 -1.99
N LEU A 57 -3.52 -5.44 -1.75
CA LEU A 57 -2.14 -5.29 -1.31
C LEU A 57 -1.13 -5.26 -2.45
N ASP A 58 -1.26 -6.16 -3.42
CA ASP A 58 -0.26 -6.35 -4.48
C ASP A 58 -0.37 -5.29 -5.58
N CYS A 59 -1.52 -4.63 -5.72
CA CYS A 59 -1.79 -3.64 -6.76
C CYS A 59 -2.14 -2.27 -6.16
N TYR A 60 -3.24 -2.20 -5.40
CA TYR A 60 -3.76 -0.90 -4.96
C TYR A 60 -2.83 -0.23 -3.95
N LEU A 61 -2.37 -0.93 -2.93
CA LEU A 61 -1.44 -0.35 -1.96
C LEU A 61 -0.20 0.28 -2.64
N PRO A 62 0.57 -0.43 -3.49
CA PRO A 62 1.76 0.14 -4.12
C PRO A 62 1.42 1.27 -5.11
N TRP A 63 0.37 1.16 -5.93
CA TRP A 63 0.01 2.25 -6.86
C TRP A 63 -0.34 3.55 -6.13
N ARG A 64 -1.12 3.43 -5.04
CA ARG A 64 -1.56 4.57 -4.24
C ARG A 64 -0.44 5.15 -3.40
N TRP A 65 0.40 4.27 -2.84
CA TRP A 65 1.63 4.67 -2.18
C TRP A 65 2.54 5.45 -3.12
N PHE A 66 2.77 4.96 -4.34
CA PHE A 66 3.62 5.64 -5.32
C PHE A 66 3.09 7.03 -5.66
N VAL A 67 1.79 7.17 -5.97
CA VAL A 67 1.18 8.47 -6.29
C VAL A 67 1.28 9.44 -5.11
N ALA A 68 0.91 9.00 -3.91
CA ALA A 68 0.98 9.84 -2.71
C ALA A 68 2.43 10.24 -2.37
N ASN A 69 3.38 9.32 -2.50
CA ASN A 69 4.80 9.57 -2.25
C ASN A 69 5.40 10.53 -3.29
N ALA A 70 5.06 10.37 -4.58
CA ALA A 70 5.48 11.29 -5.63
C ALA A 70 5.00 12.72 -5.33
N LEU A 71 3.70 12.89 -5.01
CA LEU A 71 3.11 14.17 -4.65
C LEU A 71 3.73 14.77 -3.37
N GLY A 72 3.99 13.94 -2.35
CA GLY A 72 4.67 14.35 -1.12
C GLY A 72 6.09 14.89 -1.35
N ASN A 73 6.77 14.40 -2.40
CA ASN A 73 8.08 14.89 -2.85
C ASN A 73 7.98 16.01 -3.91
N GLY A 74 6.78 16.54 -4.16
CA GLY A 74 6.53 17.59 -5.15
C GLY A 74 6.82 17.14 -6.58
N VAL A 75 6.69 15.85 -6.86
CA VAL A 75 6.76 15.25 -8.21
C VAL A 75 5.34 14.90 -8.64
N PHE A 76 4.86 15.45 -9.75
CA PHE A 76 3.62 14.94 -10.34
C PHE A 76 3.89 13.57 -10.98
N PRO A 77 3.09 12.54 -10.69
CA PRO A 77 3.34 11.17 -11.15
C PRO A 77 3.01 11.01 -12.63
N LEU A 78 3.86 11.56 -13.51
CA LEU A 78 3.78 11.35 -14.96
C LEU A 78 4.38 10.01 -15.36
N TRP A 79 5.46 9.61 -14.69
CA TRP A 79 6.24 8.43 -15.04
C TRP A 79 6.44 7.56 -13.81
N ASN A 80 6.25 6.25 -13.91
CA ASN A 80 6.62 5.32 -12.85
C ASN A 80 7.83 4.49 -13.33
N PRO A 81 9.03 4.71 -12.75
CA PRO A 81 10.24 4.03 -13.18
C PRO A 81 10.41 2.61 -12.60
N TYR A 82 9.59 2.22 -11.61
CA TYR A 82 9.86 1.06 -10.75
C TYR A 82 9.26 -0.26 -11.25
N GLN A 83 8.52 -0.24 -12.35
CA GLN A 83 7.88 -1.43 -12.93
C GLN A 83 8.06 -1.43 -14.44
N HIS A 84 8.21 -2.62 -15.04
CA HIS A 84 8.35 -2.82 -16.50
C HIS A 84 9.44 -1.94 -17.14
N LEU A 85 10.50 -1.62 -16.38
CA LEU A 85 11.55 -0.67 -16.78
C LEU A 85 10.99 0.71 -17.16
N GLY A 86 9.91 1.17 -16.53
CA GLY A 86 9.34 2.49 -16.75
C GLY A 86 8.09 2.48 -17.62
N TYR A 87 7.06 3.22 -17.20
CA TYR A 87 5.88 3.47 -18.01
C TYR A 87 5.20 4.80 -17.67
N PRO A 88 4.40 5.39 -18.59
CA PRO A 88 3.69 6.63 -18.36
C PRO A 88 2.47 6.40 -17.45
N ILE A 89 2.66 6.42 -16.14
CA ILE A 89 1.58 6.13 -15.18
C ILE A 89 0.37 7.07 -15.32
N PHE A 90 0.53 8.28 -15.87
CA PHE A 90 -0.62 9.15 -16.18
C PHE A 90 -1.60 8.53 -17.19
N ALA A 91 -1.13 7.63 -18.06
CA ALA A 91 -1.97 6.90 -19.00
C ALA A 91 -2.76 5.76 -18.31
N ASP A 92 -2.43 5.45 -17.04
CA ASP A 92 -3.26 4.59 -16.22
C ASP A 92 -4.45 5.40 -15.68
N LEU A 93 -5.57 5.28 -16.37
CA LEU A 93 -6.82 5.96 -16.01
C LEU A 93 -7.38 5.51 -14.65
N ARG A 94 -6.81 4.47 -14.03
CA ARG A 94 -7.21 3.96 -12.73
C ARG A 94 -6.37 4.49 -11.57
N SER A 95 -5.09 4.80 -11.79
CA SER A 95 -4.16 5.01 -10.67
C SER A 95 -3.98 6.48 -10.29
N VAL A 96 -3.83 7.39 -11.26
CA VAL A 96 -3.35 8.75 -10.99
C VAL A 96 -4.46 9.74 -10.67
N PHE A 97 -5.64 9.65 -11.29
CA PHE A 97 -6.64 10.74 -11.26
C PHE A 97 -7.71 10.62 -10.17
N SER A 98 -7.78 9.47 -9.54
CA SER A 98 -8.55 9.19 -8.34
C SER A 98 -8.23 10.17 -7.20
N LEU A 99 -9.23 10.60 -6.42
CA LEU A 99 -9.09 11.72 -5.47
C LEU A 99 -8.33 11.35 -4.18
N GLU A 100 -8.41 10.10 -3.73
CA GLU A 100 -7.93 9.65 -2.43
C GLU A 100 -6.43 9.86 -2.17
N PRO A 101 -5.49 9.65 -3.12
CA PRO A 101 -4.08 9.90 -2.88
C PRO A 101 -3.79 11.38 -2.64
N TYR A 102 -4.55 12.28 -3.31
CA TYR A 102 -4.42 13.74 -3.17
C TYR A 102 -4.95 14.26 -1.84
N LEU A 103 -5.91 13.56 -1.23
CA LEU A 103 -6.37 13.90 0.11
C LEU A 103 -5.38 13.41 1.17
N VAL A 104 -4.86 12.19 1.00
CA VAL A 104 -4.09 11.48 2.02
C VAL A 104 -2.64 11.97 2.13
N PHE A 105 -1.98 12.40 1.04
CA PHE A 105 -0.58 12.80 1.13
C PHE A 105 -0.35 13.99 2.09
N GLY A 106 -1.34 14.89 2.22
CA GLY A 106 -1.30 16.00 3.17
C GLY A 106 -1.41 15.59 4.64
N PHE A 107 -1.74 14.33 4.94
CA PHE A 107 -1.93 13.79 6.30
C PHE A 107 -0.90 12.72 6.69
N GLY A 108 0.30 12.72 6.08
CA GLY A 108 1.40 11.82 6.47
C GLY A 108 1.60 10.59 5.57
N GLY A 109 1.07 10.61 4.35
CA GLY A 109 1.32 9.58 3.32
C GLY A 109 0.29 8.44 3.30
N TYR A 110 0.40 7.57 2.29
CA TYR A 110 -0.55 6.46 2.09
C TYR A 110 -0.03 5.18 2.76
N SER A 111 -0.75 4.67 3.76
CA SER A 111 -0.35 3.48 4.51
C SER A 111 -1.39 2.36 4.41
N LEU A 112 -1.04 1.19 4.94
CA LEU A 112 -1.96 0.05 5.01
C LEU A 112 -3.23 0.37 5.82
N SER A 113 -3.09 1.11 6.93
CA SER A 113 -4.23 1.56 7.74
C SER A 113 -5.13 2.53 6.98
N VAL A 114 -4.56 3.39 6.13
CA VAL A 114 -5.35 4.27 5.25
C VAL A 114 -6.15 3.44 4.24
N LEU A 115 -5.53 2.43 3.64
CA LEU A 115 -6.24 1.53 2.72
C LEU A 115 -7.43 0.84 3.40
N HIS A 116 -7.26 0.35 4.62
CA HIS A 116 -8.35 -0.26 5.40
C HIS A 116 -9.46 0.74 5.72
N ALA A 117 -9.09 1.96 6.14
CA ALA A 117 -10.04 3.02 6.42
C ALA A 117 -10.85 3.41 5.17
N LEU A 118 -10.20 3.49 4.01
CA LEU A 118 -10.85 3.76 2.72
C LEU A 118 -11.81 2.64 2.32
N PHE A 119 -11.38 1.38 2.48
CA PHE A 119 -12.24 0.22 2.24
C PHE A 119 -13.54 0.32 3.05
N LEU A 120 -13.43 0.54 4.36
CA LEU A 120 -14.60 0.67 5.25
C LEU A 120 -15.43 1.93 4.94
N PHE A 121 -14.77 3.03 4.60
CA PHE A 121 -15.44 4.27 4.22
C PHE A 121 -16.30 4.08 2.95
N TYR A 122 -15.80 3.39 1.93
CA TYR A 122 -16.57 3.12 0.72
C TYR A 122 -17.79 2.22 0.99
N LEU A 123 -17.66 1.20 1.84
CA LEU A 123 -18.81 0.37 2.25
C LEU A 123 -19.86 1.18 3.04
N TRP A 124 -19.41 2.03 3.95
CA TRP A 124 -20.30 2.93 4.68
C TRP A 124 -21.02 3.91 3.72
N LEU A 125 -20.28 4.49 2.78
CA LEU A 125 -20.80 5.43 1.79
C LEU A 125 -21.79 4.75 0.82
N ALA A 126 -21.53 3.50 0.45
CA ALA A 126 -22.43 2.62 -0.30
C ALA A 126 -23.77 2.45 0.44
N GLY A 127 -23.73 2.07 1.73
CA GLY A 127 -24.92 1.93 2.57
C GLY A 127 -25.73 3.23 2.69
N MET A 128 -25.05 4.34 2.97
CA MET A 128 -25.68 5.66 3.07
C MET A 128 -26.32 6.12 1.74
N GLY A 129 -25.64 5.87 0.62
CA GLY A 129 -26.17 6.15 -0.71
C GLY A 129 -27.41 5.32 -1.01
N PHE A 130 -27.39 4.04 -0.66
CA PHE A 130 -28.54 3.16 -0.87
C PHE A 130 -29.73 3.50 0.04
N TYR A 131 -29.47 3.93 1.29
CA TYR A 131 -30.48 4.49 2.19
C TYR A 131 -31.18 5.71 1.57
N LYS A 132 -30.43 6.57 0.88
CA LYS A 132 -30.97 7.73 0.16
C LYS A 132 -31.74 7.31 -1.09
N LEU A 133 -31.15 6.46 -1.94
CA LEU A 133 -31.77 5.97 -3.17
C LEU A 133 -33.15 5.35 -2.92
N THR A 134 -33.26 4.50 -1.90
CA THR A 134 -34.51 3.80 -1.55
C THR A 134 -35.67 4.72 -1.16
N SER A 135 -35.40 5.98 -0.81
CA SER A 135 -36.45 6.99 -0.57
C SER A 135 -37.32 7.31 -1.78
N HIS A 136 -36.85 7.02 -3.00
CA HIS A 136 -37.66 7.17 -4.22
C HIS A 136 -38.69 6.06 -4.40
N PHE A 137 -38.57 4.95 -3.66
CA PHE A 137 -39.38 3.74 -3.83
C PHE A 137 -40.31 3.46 -2.66
N PHE A 138 -39.93 3.85 -1.44
CA PHE A 138 -40.76 3.70 -0.23
C PHE A 138 -40.33 4.63 0.90
N GLU A 139 -41.29 5.01 1.76
CA GLU A 139 -41.08 6.02 2.82
C GLU A 139 -40.55 5.44 4.14
N ASN A 140 -40.80 4.16 4.42
CA ASN A 140 -40.50 3.55 5.72
C ASN A 140 -38.99 3.57 6.03
N SER A 141 -38.58 4.27 7.10
CA SER A 141 -37.17 4.46 7.44
C SER A 141 -36.45 3.19 7.86
N LEU A 142 -37.15 2.23 8.49
CA LEU A 142 -36.57 0.94 8.89
C LEU A 142 -36.32 0.05 7.67
N ALA A 143 -37.27 0.00 6.73
CA ALA A 143 -37.09 -0.70 5.46
C ALA A 143 -35.90 -0.13 4.67
N ARG A 144 -35.75 1.20 4.63
CA ARG A 144 -34.62 1.86 3.98
C ARG A 144 -33.29 1.52 4.66
N PHE A 145 -33.28 1.47 6.00
CA PHE A 145 -32.12 1.05 6.79
C PHE A 145 -31.74 -0.40 6.48
N VAL A 146 -32.71 -1.30 6.42
CA VAL A 146 -32.51 -2.71 6.08
C VAL A 146 -31.97 -2.87 4.66
N SER A 147 -32.49 -2.14 3.68
CA SER A 147 -31.94 -2.13 2.33
C SER A 147 -30.51 -1.60 2.28
N ALA A 148 -30.18 -0.57 3.04
CA ALA A 148 -28.81 -0.04 3.14
C ALA A 148 -27.84 -1.06 3.73
N LEU A 149 -28.26 -1.75 4.80
CA LEU A 149 -27.49 -2.80 5.44
C LEU A 149 -27.27 -4.00 4.48
N ALA A 150 -28.34 -4.44 3.81
CA ALA A 150 -28.29 -5.52 2.82
C ALA A 150 -27.37 -5.19 1.65
N TYR A 151 -27.34 -3.93 1.22
CA TYR A 151 -26.48 -3.48 0.15
C TYR A 151 -25.00 -3.47 0.57
N MET A 152 -24.64 -2.79 1.67
CA MET A 152 -23.23 -2.65 2.06
C MET A 152 -22.58 -3.94 2.55
N LEU A 153 -23.38 -4.92 3.02
CA LEU A 153 -22.93 -6.25 3.45
C LEU A 153 -23.26 -7.34 2.42
N SER A 154 -23.60 -6.97 1.19
CA SER A 154 -23.96 -7.93 0.15
C SER A 154 -22.77 -8.77 -0.32
N GLY A 155 -23.07 -9.93 -0.88
CA GLY A 155 -22.14 -10.84 -1.52
C GLY A 155 -21.29 -10.17 -2.60
N PHE A 156 -21.82 -9.14 -3.28
CA PHE A 156 -21.05 -8.37 -4.23
C PHE A 156 -19.85 -7.68 -3.56
N PHE A 157 -20.07 -6.92 -2.49
CA PHE A 157 -18.96 -6.23 -1.80
C PHE A 157 -18.00 -7.20 -1.11
N VAL A 158 -18.52 -8.31 -0.59
CA VAL A 158 -17.69 -9.33 0.06
C VAL A 158 -16.81 -10.05 -0.96
N ALA A 159 -17.37 -10.52 -2.08
CA ALA A 159 -16.63 -11.24 -3.11
C ALA A 159 -15.60 -10.34 -3.83
N HIS A 160 -15.93 -9.08 -4.08
CA HIS A 160 -15.00 -8.11 -4.67
C HIS A 160 -14.11 -7.42 -3.62
N GLY A 161 -13.95 -7.99 -2.41
CA GLY A 161 -13.24 -7.35 -1.29
C GLY A 161 -11.78 -6.95 -1.59
N GLN A 162 -11.14 -7.57 -2.58
CA GLN A 162 -9.80 -7.22 -3.05
C GLN A 162 -9.77 -6.03 -4.05
N GLU A 163 -10.93 -5.63 -4.61
CA GLU A 163 -11.02 -4.78 -5.79
C GLU A 163 -11.53 -3.37 -5.47
N LEU A 164 -10.64 -2.50 -5.00
CA LEU A 164 -11.03 -1.16 -4.51
C LEU A 164 -11.75 -0.31 -5.57
N PHE A 165 -11.48 -0.47 -6.87
CA PHE A 165 -12.21 0.24 -7.94
C PHE A 165 -13.67 -0.21 -8.05
N GLY A 166 -13.93 -1.52 -7.88
CA GLY A 166 -15.28 -2.07 -7.84
C GLY A 166 -16.06 -1.56 -6.63
N LEU A 167 -15.41 -1.50 -5.47
CA LEU A 167 -15.96 -0.93 -4.24
C LEU A 167 -16.28 0.55 -4.39
N THR A 168 -15.35 1.33 -4.93
CA THR A 168 -15.53 2.77 -5.16
C THR A 168 -16.70 3.02 -6.10
N ALA A 169 -16.80 2.25 -7.19
CA ALA A 169 -17.95 2.33 -8.08
C ALA A 169 -19.26 1.98 -7.36
N GLY A 170 -19.31 0.84 -6.67
CA GLY A 170 -20.46 0.44 -5.85
C GLY A 170 -20.88 1.50 -4.83
N ALA A 171 -19.92 2.22 -4.24
CA ALA A 171 -20.20 3.30 -3.31
C ALA A 171 -20.82 4.53 -3.98
N MET A 172 -20.35 4.94 -5.17
CA MET A 172 -20.84 6.13 -5.86
C MET A 172 -22.18 5.91 -6.58
N MET A 173 -22.41 4.73 -7.15
CA MET A 173 -23.58 4.47 -8.01
C MET A 173 -24.94 4.79 -7.36
N PRO A 174 -25.22 4.42 -6.09
CA PRO A 174 -26.49 4.77 -5.45
C PRO A 174 -26.71 6.29 -5.32
N TRP A 175 -25.65 7.06 -5.10
CA TRP A 175 -25.72 8.52 -5.04
C TRP A 175 -25.97 9.14 -6.41
N VAL A 176 -25.28 8.65 -7.45
CA VAL A 176 -25.53 9.05 -8.84
C VAL A 176 -27.00 8.79 -9.19
N LEU A 177 -27.50 7.59 -8.94
CA LEU A 177 -28.90 7.22 -9.21
C LEU A 177 -29.88 8.08 -8.41
N PHE A 178 -29.63 8.32 -7.12
CA PHE A 178 -30.52 9.13 -6.28
C PHE A 178 -30.68 10.56 -6.80
N TYR A 179 -29.58 11.26 -7.06
CA TYR A 179 -29.62 12.64 -7.54
C TYR A 179 -30.04 12.71 -9.01
N PHE A 180 -29.65 11.74 -9.84
CA PHE A 180 -30.08 11.70 -11.23
C PHE A 180 -31.60 11.50 -11.36
N ILE A 181 -32.23 10.59 -10.59
CA ILE A 181 -33.68 10.43 -10.57
C ILE A 181 -34.38 11.71 -10.08
N SER A 182 -33.80 12.40 -9.09
CA SER A 182 -34.33 13.67 -8.59
C SER A 182 -34.24 14.79 -9.65
N LEU A 183 -33.12 14.84 -10.38
CA LEU A 183 -32.86 15.77 -11.49
C LEU A 183 -33.89 15.62 -12.61
N GLN A 184 -34.17 14.36 -12.93
CA GLN A 184 -35.13 13.90 -13.93
C GLN A 184 -36.58 14.33 -13.63
N ARG A 185 -36.89 14.61 -12.35
CA ARG A 185 -38.18 15.19 -11.92
C ARG A 185 -38.14 16.74 -11.84
N ALA A 186 -37.07 17.35 -12.36
CA ALA A 186 -36.76 18.79 -12.32
C ALA A 186 -36.97 19.49 -10.97
N ARG A 187 -36.77 18.74 -9.87
CA ARG A 187 -37.07 19.18 -8.50
C ARG A 187 -36.16 20.31 -8.03
N MET A 188 -34.85 20.17 -8.24
CA MET A 188 -33.85 21.14 -7.77
C MET A 188 -32.70 21.29 -8.76
N PHE A 189 -32.33 22.53 -9.09
CA PHE A 189 -31.12 22.82 -9.89
C PHE A 189 -29.84 22.30 -9.22
N SER A 190 -29.82 22.25 -7.88
CA SER A 190 -28.68 21.74 -7.12
C SER A 190 -28.33 20.28 -7.41
N ASP A 191 -29.28 19.50 -7.94
CA ASP A 191 -29.06 18.08 -8.21
C ASP A 191 -28.10 17.88 -9.40
N VAL A 192 -27.94 18.88 -10.28
CA VAL A 192 -26.90 18.85 -11.33
C VAL A 192 -25.51 18.74 -10.70
N TRP A 193 -25.20 19.63 -9.75
CA TRP A 193 -23.89 19.66 -9.08
C TRP A 193 -23.62 18.40 -8.27
N LYS A 194 -24.64 17.89 -7.57
CA LYS A 194 -24.51 16.66 -6.77
C LYS A 194 -24.34 15.43 -7.66
N THR A 195 -25.13 15.30 -8.74
CA THR A 195 -24.94 14.22 -9.71
C THR A 195 -23.56 14.31 -10.35
N ALA A 196 -23.14 15.50 -10.80
CA ALA A 196 -21.81 15.72 -11.39
C ALA A 196 -20.69 15.29 -10.44
N PHE A 197 -20.75 15.68 -9.16
CA PHE A 197 -19.76 15.30 -8.16
C PHE A 197 -19.60 13.78 -8.03
N PHE A 198 -20.70 13.03 -7.86
CA PHE A 198 -20.62 11.58 -7.73
C PHE A 198 -20.25 10.88 -9.04
N VAL A 199 -20.63 11.43 -10.20
CA VAL A 199 -20.19 10.93 -11.51
C VAL A 199 -18.69 11.14 -11.71
N ILE A 200 -18.15 12.30 -11.33
CA ILE A 200 -16.72 12.59 -11.41
C ILE A 200 -15.93 11.59 -10.56
N LEU A 201 -16.32 11.40 -9.29
CA LEU A 201 -15.67 10.43 -8.41
C LEU A 201 -15.75 8.99 -8.95
N LEU A 202 -16.89 8.62 -9.54
CA LEU A 202 -17.08 7.33 -10.19
C LEU A 202 -16.15 7.16 -11.39
N LEU A 203 -16.00 8.17 -12.25
CA LEU A 203 -15.19 8.08 -13.46
C LEU A 203 -13.68 8.14 -13.19
N THR A 204 -13.25 8.87 -12.16
CA THR A 204 -11.82 8.99 -11.81
C THR A 204 -11.33 7.91 -10.85
N GLY A 205 -12.22 7.32 -10.04
CA GLY A 205 -11.86 6.39 -8.98
C GLY A 205 -12.63 5.07 -8.98
N GLY A 206 -13.65 4.90 -9.82
CA GLY A 206 -14.41 3.66 -9.96
C GLY A 206 -13.99 2.84 -11.18
N TYR A 207 -14.46 1.60 -11.25
CA TYR A 207 -14.22 0.76 -12.42
C TYR A 207 -15.00 1.25 -13.64
N GLN A 208 -14.31 1.40 -14.78
CA GLN A 208 -14.86 1.99 -16.00
C GLN A 208 -16.03 1.16 -16.57
N ALA A 209 -16.00 -0.17 -16.46
CA ALA A 209 -17.09 -1.02 -16.93
C ALA A 209 -18.42 -0.70 -16.21
N LEU A 210 -18.39 -0.61 -14.88
CA LEU A 210 -19.58 -0.26 -14.09
C LEU A 210 -20.10 1.13 -14.44
N SER A 211 -19.19 2.07 -14.73
CA SER A 211 -19.54 3.43 -15.18
C SER A 211 -20.24 3.41 -16.55
N ILE A 212 -19.75 2.60 -17.50
CA ILE A 212 -20.36 2.42 -18.82
C ILE A 212 -21.75 1.77 -18.67
N ILE A 213 -21.88 0.69 -17.91
CA ILE A 213 -23.18 0.01 -17.71
C ILE A 213 -24.17 0.94 -17.02
N LEU A 214 -23.73 1.71 -16.01
CA LEU A 214 -24.56 2.72 -15.36
C LEU A 214 -25.01 3.80 -16.36
N PHE A 215 -24.13 4.29 -17.23
CA PHE A 215 -24.49 5.28 -18.24
C PHE A 215 -25.69 4.81 -19.10
N TYR A 216 -25.72 3.54 -19.50
CA TYR A 216 -26.87 2.98 -20.21
C TYR A 216 -28.14 2.92 -19.36
N LEU A 217 -28.04 2.62 -18.06
CA LEU A 217 -29.19 2.74 -17.14
C LEU A 217 -29.67 4.19 -17.03
N LEU A 218 -28.77 5.16 -16.91
CA LEU A 218 -29.14 6.58 -16.84
C LEU A 218 -29.82 7.03 -18.14
N LEU A 219 -29.30 6.61 -19.29
CA LEU A 219 -29.90 6.87 -20.59
C LEU A 219 -31.27 6.20 -20.73
N PHE A 220 -31.43 4.98 -20.25
CA PHE A 220 -32.70 4.27 -20.24
C PHE A 220 -33.73 4.97 -19.35
N VAL A 221 -33.35 5.39 -18.14
CA VAL A 221 -34.21 6.15 -17.23
C VAL A 221 -34.59 7.51 -17.83
N PHE A 222 -33.62 8.23 -18.40
CA PHE A 222 -33.85 9.51 -19.10
C PHE A 222 -34.86 9.34 -20.24
N SER A 223 -34.64 8.34 -21.10
CA SER A 223 -35.48 8.08 -22.27
C SER A 223 -36.90 7.66 -21.87
N ALA A 224 -37.04 6.77 -20.90
CA ALA A 224 -38.34 6.33 -20.40
C ALA A 224 -39.14 7.50 -19.79
N GLN A 225 -38.48 8.39 -19.06
CA GLN A 225 -39.13 9.58 -18.51
C GLN A 225 -39.47 10.61 -19.58
N LEU A 226 -38.59 10.83 -20.56
CA LEU A 226 -38.87 11.71 -21.69
C LEU A 226 -40.12 11.23 -22.44
N VAL A 227 -40.21 9.94 -22.76
CA VAL A 227 -41.41 9.33 -23.38
C VAL A 227 -42.64 9.52 -22.50
N TYR A 228 -42.53 9.27 -21.19
CA TYR A 228 -43.63 9.50 -20.25
C TYR A 228 -44.15 10.95 -20.33
N HIS A 229 -43.27 11.94 -20.24
CA HIS A 229 -43.65 13.35 -20.29
C HIS A 229 -44.14 13.80 -21.68
N ILE A 230 -43.63 13.19 -22.77
CA ILE A 230 -44.14 13.44 -24.14
C ILE A 230 -45.59 12.97 -24.25
N ILE A 231 -45.90 11.77 -23.76
CA ILE A 231 -47.25 11.20 -23.76
C ILE A 231 -48.20 12.10 -22.95
N HIS A 232 -47.73 12.66 -21.83
CA HIS A 232 -48.51 13.57 -20.97
C HIS A 232 -48.46 15.04 -21.41
N ARG A 233 -47.79 15.36 -22.54
CA ARG A 233 -47.70 16.70 -23.15
C ARG A 233 -47.06 17.77 -22.25
N GLU A 234 -46.10 17.39 -21.42
CA GLU A 234 -45.42 18.29 -20.46
C GLU A 234 -44.15 18.95 -21.06
N TYR A 235 -44.31 19.71 -22.15
CA TYR A 235 -43.18 20.21 -22.96
C TYR A 235 -42.21 21.16 -22.24
N GLU A 236 -42.70 22.02 -21.34
CA GLU A 236 -41.83 22.91 -20.55
C GLU A 236 -40.94 22.12 -19.59
N LEU A 237 -41.48 21.06 -18.98
CA LEU A 237 -40.72 20.17 -18.12
C LEU A 237 -39.67 19.41 -18.93
N ILE A 238 -40.03 18.91 -20.12
CA ILE A 238 -39.09 18.26 -21.05
C ILE A 238 -37.92 19.18 -21.38
N LYS A 239 -38.20 20.43 -21.77
CA LYS A 239 -37.16 21.41 -22.09
C LYS A 239 -36.21 21.62 -20.92
N LYS A 240 -36.75 21.78 -19.71
CA LYS A 240 -35.96 21.93 -18.49
C LYS A 240 -35.11 20.69 -18.19
N ILE A 241 -35.67 19.49 -18.32
CA ILE A 241 -34.96 18.22 -18.14
C ILE A 241 -33.78 18.13 -19.13
N ILE A 242 -34.00 18.44 -20.40
CA ILE A 242 -32.95 18.44 -21.43
C ILE A 242 -31.85 19.43 -21.06
N GLN A 243 -32.19 20.69 -20.74
CA GLN A 243 -31.21 21.71 -20.36
C GLN A 243 -30.36 21.30 -19.15
N LEU A 244 -30.98 20.70 -18.14
CA LEU A 244 -30.28 20.24 -16.93
C LEU A 244 -29.34 19.07 -17.22
N ASN A 245 -29.75 18.11 -18.06
CA ASN A 245 -28.88 16.99 -18.45
C ASN A 245 -27.76 17.45 -19.40
N LEU A 246 -28.00 18.43 -20.27
CA LEU A 246 -26.95 19.07 -21.08
C LEU A 246 -25.91 19.77 -20.20
N LEU A 247 -26.35 20.54 -19.19
CA LEU A 247 -25.44 21.16 -18.23
C LEU A 247 -24.64 20.11 -17.45
N LEU A 248 -25.29 19.04 -16.99
CA LEU A 248 -24.61 17.91 -16.35
C LEU A 248 -23.53 17.32 -17.27
N GLY A 249 -23.88 17.04 -18.54
CA GLY A 249 -22.96 16.52 -19.54
C GLY A 249 -21.76 17.44 -19.77
N LEU A 250 -21.97 18.75 -19.90
CA LEU A 250 -20.89 19.74 -20.07
C LEU A 250 -19.95 19.78 -18.86
N ILE A 251 -20.49 19.78 -17.63
CA ILE A 251 -19.67 19.77 -16.41
C ILE A 251 -18.82 18.49 -16.36
N VAL A 252 -19.42 17.33 -16.60
CA VAL A 252 -18.72 16.05 -16.58
C VAL A 252 -17.65 16.01 -17.67
N LEU A 253 -17.96 16.38 -18.91
CA LEU A 253 -16.98 16.43 -20.00
C LEU A 253 -15.82 17.38 -19.69
N ALA A 254 -16.11 18.59 -19.19
CA ALA A 254 -15.08 19.54 -18.82
C ALA A 254 -14.17 19.01 -17.69
N SER A 255 -14.75 18.37 -16.67
CA SER A 255 -13.99 17.76 -15.58
C SER A 255 -13.18 16.52 -15.99
N MET A 256 -13.55 15.84 -17.08
CA MET A 256 -12.86 14.66 -17.61
C MET A 256 -11.79 14.99 -18.66
N THR A 257 -11.51 16.27 -18.90
CA THR A 257 -10.53 16.71 -19.92
C THR A 257 -9.15 16.07 -19.69
N VAL A 258 -8.69 15.96 -18.43
CA VAL A 258 -7.40 15.33 -18.12
C VAL A 258 -7.38 13.84 -18.48
N VAL A 259 -8.46 13.12 -18.18
CA VAL A 259 -8.62 11.69 -18.50
C VAL A 259 -8.68 11.49 -20.02
N ALA A 260 -9.39 12.37 -20.73
CA ALA A 260 -9.46 12.35 -22.18
C ALA A 260 -8.08 12.57 -22.82
N VAL A 261 -7.33 13.59 -22.38
CA VAL A 261 -5.96 13.85 -22.87
C VAL A 261 -5.03 12.68 -22.58
N ALA A 262 -5.08 12.11 -21.36
CA ALA A 262 -4.30 10.93 -21.00
C ALA A 262 -4.61 9.74 -21.93
N TRP A 263 -5.89 9.47 -22.20
CA TRP A 263 -6.31 8.41 -23.11
C TRP A 263 -5.84 8.66 -24.55
N PHE A 264 -6.01 9.87 -25.08
CA PHE A 264 -5.58 10.20 -26.45
C PHE A 264 -4.07 10.07 -26.65
N GLN A 265 -3.28 10.43 -25.64
CA GLN A 265 -1.82 10.30 -25.68
C GLN A 265 -1.35 8.85 -25.45
N GLY A 266 -2.05 8.08 -24.61
CA GLY A 266 -1.69 6.70 -24.29
C GLY A 266 -2.12 5.66 -25.32
N ARG A 267 -3.29 5.85 -25.95
CA ARG A 267 -3.89 4.85 -26.87
C ARG A 267 -2.99 4.33 -28.01
N PRO A 268 -2.06 5.11 -28.60
CA PRO A 268 -1.22 4.59 -29.69
C PRO A 268 -0.11 3.63 -29.23
N TYR A 269 0.12 3.54 -27.91
CA TYR A 269 1.24 2.80 -27.32
C TYR A 269 0.77 1.68 -26.37
N VAL A 270 -0.54 1.46 -26.28
CA VAL A 270 -1.16 0.52 -25.34
C VAL A 270 -2.28 -0.24 -26.04
N GLY A 271 -2.03 -1.51 -26.39
CA GLY A 271 -2.96 -2.37 -27.12
C GLY A 271 -4.31 -2.55 -26.42
N ARG A 272 -4.33 -2.53 -25.08
CA ARG A 272 -5.58 -2.61 -24.29
C ARG A 272 -6.56 -1.47 -24.57
N MET A 273 -6.12 -0.34 -25.11
CA MET A 273 -7.00 0.79 -25.45
C MET A 273 -7.69 0.66 -26.82
N SER A 274 -7.39 -0.40 -27.60
CA SER A 274 -7.91 -0.63 -28.96
C SER A 274 -9.18 -1.50 -29.04
N GLY A 275 -9.69 -1.95 -27.89
CA GLY A 275 -10.83 -2.88 -27.78
C GLY A 275 -10.38 -4.30 -27.41
N ILE A 276 -11.33 -5.16 -27.03
CA ILE A 276 -11.04 -6.56 -26.63
C ILE A 276 -11.78 -7.55 -27.52
N THR A 277 -11.39 -8.83 -27.45
CA THR A 277 -12.11 -9.90 -28.14
C THR A 277 -13.43 -10.25 -27.43
N LEU A 278 -14.35 -10.92 -28.13
CA LEU A 278 -15.58 -11.42 -27.51
C LEU A 278 -15.29 -12.47 -26.42
N GLY A 279 -14.26 -13.29 -26.58
CA GLY A 279 -13.82 -14.24 -25.56
C GLY A 279 -13.39 -13.54 -24.27
N ASP A 280 -12.60 -12.45 -24.39
CA ASP A 280 -12.23 -11.62 -23.24
C ASP A 280 -13.45 -10.96 -22.58
N ALA A 281 -14.45 -10.57 -23.38
CA ALA A 281 -15.70 -10.00 -22.86
C ALA A 281 -16.49 -11.00 -22.02
N TRP A 282 -16.47 -12.29 -22.38
CA TRP A 282 -17.11 -13.39 -21.64
C TRP A 282 -16.32 -13.90 -20.44
N PHE A 283 -15.06 -13.48 -20.28
CA PHE A 283 -14.22 -13.88 -19.16
C PHE A 283 -14.96 -13.73 -17.82
N MET A 284 -14.73 -14.66 -16.89
CA MET A 284 -15.33 -14.69 -15.54
C MET A 284 -16.83 -14.31 -15.51
N PRO A 285 -17.71 -15.15 -16.09
CA PRO A 285 -19.15 -14.89 -16.05
C PRO A 285 -19.72 -15.13 -14.65
N PHE A 286 -20.82 -14.47 -14.33
CA PHE A 286 -21.68 -14.92 -13.23
C PHE A 286 -22.46 -16.14 -13.74
N SER A 287 -21.93 -17.34 -13.52
CA SER A 287 -22.50 -18.56 -14.10
C SER A 287 -23.92 -18.85 -13.59
N PRO A 288 -24.75 -19.63 -14.31
CA PRO A 288 -26.08 -20.01 -13.85
C PRO A 288 -26.08 -20.68 -12.46
N GLN A 289 -25.07 -21.51 -12.16
CA GLN A 289 -24.89 -22.15 -10.86
C GLN A 289 -24.70 -21.11 -9.75
N SER A 290 -24.03 -19.99 -10.04
CA SER A 290 -23.77 -18.89 -9.09
C SER A 290 -25.05 -18.27 -8.50
N LEU A 291 -26.22 -18.51 -9.08
CA LEU A 291 -27.52 -18.15 -8.46
C LEU A 291 -27.74 -18.83 -7.11
N LEU A 292 -27.11 -19.98 -6.84
CA LEU A 292 -27.14 -20.64 -5.54
C LEU A 292 -26.54 -19.76 -4.43
N SER A 293 -25.72 -18.75 -4.76
CA SER A 293 -25.20 -17.77 -3.80
C SER A 293 -26.29 -17.01 -3.05
N LEU A 294 -27.50 -16.88 -3.61
CA LEU A 294 -28.66 -16.29 -2.94
C LEU A 294 -29.10 -17.08 -1.69
N PHE A 295 -28.75 -18.37 -1.63
CA PHE A 295 -29.12 -19.28 -0.55
C PHE A 295 -27.91 -19.74 0.26
N THR A 296 -26.77 -19.99 -0.40
CA THR A 296 -25.56 -20.52 0.22
C THR A 296 -24.32 -19.69 -0.13
N PRO A 297 -24.19 -18.45 0.36
CA PRO A 297 -23.09 -17.55 0.04
C PRO A 297 -21.69 -18.14 0.31
N PHE A 298 -21.50 -18.89 1.40
CA PHE A 298 -20.19 -19.49 1.72
C PHE A 298 -19.74 -20.59 0.76
N ALA A 299 -20.67 -21.21 0.03
CA ALA A 299 -20.32 -22.20 -1.00
C ALA A 299 -19.56 -21.55 -2.16
N THR A 300 -19.80 -20.27 -2.44
CA THR A 300 -19.13 -19.51 -3.52
C THR A 300 -17.64 -19.31 -3.29
N ALA A 301 -17.21 -19.39 -2.02
CA ALA A 301 -15.84 -19.17 -1.58
C ALA A 301 -14.88 -20.35 -1.85
N GLY A 302 -15.28 -21.35 -2.64
CA GLY A 302 -14.45 -22.52 -2.95
C GLY A 302 -14.77 -23.15 -4.31
N ASP A 303 -13.84 -23.93 -4.84
CA ASP A 303 -13.94 -24.71 -6.09
C ASP A 303 -14.37 -23.90 -7.35
N PRO A 304 -13.44 -23.11 -7.95
CA PRO A 304 -13.69 -22.41 -9.21
C PRO A 304 -14.14 -23.31 -10.36
N GLY A 305 -13.80 -24.61 -10.33
CA GLY A 305 -14.19 -25.57 -11.35
C GLY A 305 -15.70 -25.83 -11.35
N PHE A 306 -16.30 -26.04 -10.18
CA PHE A 306 -17.76 -26.20 -10.05
C PHE A 306 -18.51 -24.94 -10.46
N TRP A 307 -18.05 -23.75 -10.03
CA TRP A 307 -18.72 -22.50 -10.34
C TRP A 307 -18.47 -22.04 -11.78
N ASN A 308 -17.46 -22.59 -12.46
CA ASN A 308 -16.97 -22.17 -13.77
C ASN A 308 -16.72 -20.65 -13.85
N THR A 309 -16.17 -20.09 -12.79
CA THR A 309 -15.83 -18.67 -12.67
C THR A 309 -14.94 -18.44 -11.44
N ASP A 310 -14.45 -17.21 -11.29
CA ASP A 310 -13.63 -16.82 -10.15
C ASP A 310 -14.48 -16.59 -8.89
N ILE A 311 -13.91 -16.89 -7.72
CA ILE A 311 -14.54 -16.70 -6.40
C ILE A 311 -14.91 -15.24 -6.10
N SER A 312 -14.30 -14.27 -6.79
CA SER A 312 -14.65 -12.85 -6.68
C SER A 312 -15.90 -12.46 -7.48
N MET A 313 -16.39 -13.35 -8.37
CA MET A 313 -17.35 -13.01 -9.43
C MET A 313 -18.70 -13.75 -9.32
N ASN A 314 -18.93 -14.55 -8.27
CA ASN A 314 -20.04 -15.51 -8.19
C ASN A 314 -21.01 -15.34 -7.00
N ASN A 315 -21.00 -14.19 -6.31
CA ASN A 315 -21.80 -14.00 -5.09
C ASN A 315 -22.76 -12.80 -5.15
N LEU A 316 -24.07 -13.07 -5.08
CA LEU A 316 -25.15 -12.07 -5.07
C LEU A 316 -25.96 -12.06 -3.78
N TYR A 317 -25.43 -12.59 -2.69
CA TYR A 317 -26.17 -12.69 -1.44
C TYR A 317 -26.56 -11.32 -0.86
N PHE A 318 -27.78 -11.18 -0.33
CA PHE A 318 -28.22 -9.95 0.36
C PHE A 318 -29.12 -10.23 1.57
N GLY A 319 -29.09 -11.45 2.11
CA GLY A 319 -29.85 -11.87 3.28
C GLY A 319 -31.02 -12.79 2.93
N ILE A 320 -31.09 -13.96 3.56
CA ILE A 320 -32.03 -15.04 3.20
C ILE A 320 -33.49 -14.63 3.44
N ILE A 321 -33.73 -13.87 4.51
CA ILE A 321 -35.05 -13.35 4.83
C ILE A 321 -35.46 -12.33 3.76
N LEU A 322 -34.50 -11.53 3.28
CA LEU A 322 -34.72 -10.49 2.28
C LEU A 322 -34.95 -11.05 0.88
N VAL A 323 -34.37 -12.21 0.54
CA VAL A 323 -34.72 -12.94 -0.70
C VAL A 323 -36.23 -13.19 -0.76
N GLY A 324 -36.83 -13.64 0.34
CA GLY A 324 -38.29 -13.82 0.40
C GLY A 324 -39.06 -12.51 0.28
N PHE A 325 -38.59 -11.45 0.93
CA PHE A 325 -39.20 -10.12 0.81
C PHE A 325 -39.06 -9.50 -0.59
N ALA A 326 -38.05 -9.87 -1.37
CA ALA A 326 -37.90 -9.38 -2.74
C ALA A 326 -39.09 -9.77 -3.62
N PHE A 327 -39.54 -11.03 -3.53
CA PHE A 327 -40.74 -11.50 -4.22
C PHE A 327 -41.99 -10.76 -3.76
N LEU A 328 -42.11 -10.48 -2.45
CA LEU A 328 -43.23 -9.70 -1.91
C LEU A 328 -43.23 -8.25 -2.39
N GLY A 329 -42.06 -7.63 -2.54
CA GLY A 329 -41.93 -6.29 -3.09
C GLY A 329 -42.34 -6.19 -4.56
N MET A 330 -42.27 -7.30 -5.30
CA MET A 330 -42.75 -7.40 -6.67
C MET A 330 -44.28 -7.58 -6.74
N ILE A 331 -44.94 -7.97 -5.64
CA ILE A 331 -46.41 -7.99 -5.57
C ILE A 331 -46.93 -6.56 -5.67
N ARG A 332 -47.80 -6.30 -6.66
CA ARG A 332 -48.32 -4.96 -7.04
C ARG A 332 -47.27 -4.00 -7.62
N VAL A 333 -46.15 -4.49 -8.14
CA VAL A 333 -45.15 -3.66 -8.86
C VAL A 333 -45.73 -2.88 -10.04
N ARG A 334 -46.86 -3.34 -10.61
CA ARG A 334 -47.60 -2.70 -11.72
C ARG A 334 -47.91 -1.23 -11.50
N LYS A 335 -47.97 -0.75 -10.25
CA LYS A 335 -48.28 0.65 -9.90
C LYS A 335 -47.05 1.57 -9.78
N ASP A 336 -45.84 1.04 -9.88
CA ASP A 336 -44.60 1.80 -9.72
C ASP A 336 -43.68 1.60 -10.92
N TYR A 337 -43.76 2.55 -11.85
CA TYR A 337 -42.99 2.51 -13.09
C TYR A 337 -41.47 2.58 -12.82
N THR A 338 -41.03 3.26 -11.76
CA THR A 338 -39.59 3.40 -11.50
C THR A 338 -39.01 2.06 -11.06
N LEU A 339 -39.70 1.33 -10.17
CA LEU A 339 -39.27 -0.01 -9.78
C LEU A 339 -39.30 -0.99 -10.96
N GLN A 340 -40.29 -0.90 -11.85
CA GLN A 340 -40.34 -1.74 -13.05
C GLN A 340 -39.13 -1.53 -13.95
N LEU A 341 -38.71 -0.28 -14.19
CA LEU A 341 -37.52 0.02 -15.00
C LEU A 341 -36.26 -0.61 -14.39
N PHE A 342 -36.10 -0.51 -13.06
CA PHE A 342 -34.96 -1.09 -12.35
C PHE A 342 -34.96 -2.62 -12.39
N LEU A 343 -36.11 -3.27 -12.19
CA LEU A 343 -36.21 -4.73 -12.29
C LEU A 343 -35.98 -5.22 -13.72
N PHE A 344 -36.55 -4.55 -14.72
CA PHE A 344 -36.34 -4.87 -16.12
C PHE A 344 -34.86 -4.76 -16.52
N TRP A 345 -34.23 -3.63 -16.19
CA TRP A 345 -32.80 -3.46 -16.40
C TRP A 345 -31.96 -4.47 -15.61
N GLY A 346 -32.35 -4.77 -14.38
CA GLY A 346 -31.72 -5.77 -13.54
C GLY A 346 -31.74 -7.16 -14.18
N VAL A 347 -32.86 -7.58 -14.76
CA VAL A 347 -32.95 -8.88 -15.47
C VAL A 347 -32.08 -8.89 -16.72
N ILE A 348 -32.08 -7.82 -17.53
CA ILE A 348 -31.18 -7.71 -18.69
C ILE A 348 -29.71 -7.84 -18.24
N CYS A 349 -29.34 -7.17 -17.15
CA CYS A 349 -28.00 -7.24 -16.61
C CYS A 349 -27.66 -8.61 -16.00
N LEU A 350 -28.61 -9.30 -15.38
CA LEU A 350 -28.40 -10.68 -14.93
C LEU A 350 -28.05 -11.58 -16.13
N LEU A 351 -28.83 -11.50 -17.21
CA LEU A 351 -28.57 -12.29 -18.42
C LEU A 351 -27.22 -11.93 -19.05
N ALA A 352 -26.91 -10.63 -19.16
CA ALA A 352 -25.60 -10.16 -19.63
C ALA A 352 -24.45 -10.63 -18.72
N SER A 353 -24.68 -10.76 -17.41
CA SER A 353 -23.65 -11.20 -16.47
C SER A 353 -23.23 -12.65 -16.67
N MET A 354 -24.11 -13.47 -17.25
CA MET A 354 -23.86 -14.87 -17.56
C MET A 354 -22.97 -15.08 -18.80
N GLY A 355 -22.40 -14.04 -19.40
CA GLY A 355 -21.40 -14.18 -20.46
C GLY A 355 -21.89 -15.05 -21.63
N ALA A 356 -21.18 -16.13 -21.94
CA ALA A 356 -21.49 -17.02 -23.06
C ALA A 356 -22.74 -17.90 -22.87
N TYR A 357 -23.30 -17.99 -21.65
CA TYR A 357 -24.51 -18.79 -21.40
C TYR A 357 -25.79 -18.12 -21.94
N THR A 358 -25.74 -16.82 -22.26
CA THR A 358 -26.86 -16.10 -22.88
C THR A 358 -26.36 -15.17 -24.00
N PRO A 359 -27.18 -14.84 -25.01
CA PRO A 359 -26.76 -13.96 -26.10
C PRO A 359 -26.69 -12.47 -25.70
N VAL A 360 -27.06 -12.10 -24.48
CA VAL A 360 -27.26 -10.68 -24.09
C VAL A 360 -25.94 -9.93 -23.99
N ARG A 361 -24.87 -10.54 -23.43
CA ARG A 361 -23.55 -9.90 -23.38
C ARG A 361 -22.97 -9.66 -24.77
N GLU A 362 -23.16 -10.63 -25.66
CA GLU A 362 -22.71 -10.56 -27.05
C GLU A 362 -23.48 -9.49 -27.83
N PHE A 363 -24.80 -9.39 -27.63
CA PHE A 363 -25.60 -8.31 -28.19
C PHE A 363 -25.07 -6.94 -27.80
N PHE A 364 -24.81 -6.72 -26.50
CA PHE A 364 -24.19 -5.47 -26.06
C PHE A 364 -22.81 -5.27 -26.67
N PHE A 365 -21.97 -6.30 -26.69
CA PHE A 365 -20.62 -6.22 -27.26
C PHE A 365 -20.62 -5.77 -28.73
N ARG A 366 -21.53 -6.30 -29.55
CA ARG A 366 -21.57 -6.04 -31.00
C ARG A 366 -22.24 -4.72 -31.37
N TYR A 367 -23.29 -4.32 -30.62
CA TYR A 367 -24.18 -3.24 -31.06
C TYR A 367 -24.18 -2.00 -30.15
N ALA A 368 -23.76 -2.12 -28.90
CA ALA A 368 -23.77 -0.99 -27.96
C ALA A 368 -22.37 -0.35 -27.87
N PRO A 369 -22.23 0.97 -28.14
CA PRO A 369 -20.97 1.68 -27.98
C PRO A 369 -20.28 1.43 -26.64
N LEU A 370 -18.94 1.36 -26.63
CA LEU A 370 -18.09 1.17 -25.45
C LEU A 370 -18.20 -0.20 -24.75
N MET A 371 -19.18 -1.04 -25.09
CA MET A 371 -19.36 -2.37 -24.49
C MET A 371 -18.35 -3.42 -24.97
N ASN A 372 -17.52 -3.07 -25.96
CA ASN A 372 -16.39 -3.85 -26.45
C ASN A 372 -15.03 -3.42 -25.87
N LEU A 373 -15.03 -2.55 -24.84
CA LEU A 373 -13.80 -2.01 -24.23
C LEU A 373 -13.43 -2.68 -22.89
N PHE A 374 -14.29 -3.55 -22.34
CA PHE A 374 -14.05 -4.14 -21.02
C PHE A 374 -14.44 -5.62 -20.92
N ARG A 375 -13.62 -6.35 -20.15
CA ARG A 375 -13.77 -7.77 -19.83
C ARG A 375 -14.60 -7.98 -18.57
N MET A 376 -14.82 -9.24 -18.21
CA MET A 376 -15.54 -9.68 -17.00
C MET A 376 -17.04 -9.42 -17.08
N SER A 377 -17.80 -10.44 -17.49
CA SER A 377 -19.26 -10.31 -17.61
C SER A 377 -19.94 -10.18 -16.25
N ALA A 378 -19.40 -10.76 -15.18
CA ALA A 378 -20.01 -10.75 -13.86
C ALA A 378 -20.35 -9.36 -13.30
N TRP A 379 -19.66 -8.28 -13.72
CA TRP A 379 -19.94 -6.91 -13.27
C TRP A 379 -21.38 -6.43 -13.51
N PHE A 380 -22.05 -6.96 -14.55
CA PHE A 380 -23.46 -6.63 -14.79
C PHE A 380 -24.37 -7.09 -13.64
N SER A 381 -23.99 -8.14 -12.90
CA SER A 381 -24.82 -8.72 -11.82
C SER A 381 -25.14 -7.73 -10.69
N TRP A 382 -24.33 -6.69 -10.51
CA TRP A 382 -24.59 -5.61 -9.55
C TRP A 382 -25.96 -4.95 -9.74
N PHE A 383 -26.36 -4.72 -10.99
CA PHE A 383 -27.62 -4.03 -11.30
C PHE A 383 -28.84 -4.88 -10.94
N PHE A 384 -28.72 -6.20 -11.13
CA PHE A 384 -29.72 -7.15 -10.66
C PHE A 384 -29.82 -7.14 -9.13
N LEU A 385 -28.68 -7.22 -8.44
CA LEU A 385 -28.61 -7.17 -6.98
C LEU A 385 -29.29 -5.91 -6.41
N ALA A 386 -28.92 -4.74 -6.93
CA ALA A 386 -29.50 -3.47 -6.49
C ALA A 386 -31.02 -3.45 -6.68
N ALA A 387 -31.52 -3.91 -7.83
CA ALA A 387 -32.96 -3.99 -8.10
C ALA A 387 -33.68 -4.93 -7.13
N MET A 388 -33.08 -6.09 -6.82
CA MET A 388 -33.64 -7.07 -5.88
C MET A 388 -33.67 -6.56 -4.45
N ILE A 389 -32.65 -5.81 -4.00
CA ILE A 389 -32.64 -5.20 -2.66
C ILE A 389 -33.68 -4.08 -2.55
N ILE A 390 -33.90 -3.29 -3.62
CA ILE A 390 -34.99 -2.29 -3.65
C ILE A 390 -36.35 -2.98 -3.55
N ALA A 391 -36.56 -4.06 -4.31
CA ALA A 391 -37.78 -4.85 -4.20
C ALA A 391 -37.94 -5.42 -2.78
N ALA A 392 -36.90 -5.99 -2.19
CA ALA A 392 -36.93 -6.50 -0.82
C ALA A 392 -37.31 -5.42 0.19
N GLY A 393 -36.69 -4.24 0.10
CA GLY A 393 -37.01 -3.09 0.94
C GLY A 393 -38.47 -2.66 0.85
N ARG A 394 -39.04 -2.66 -0.36
CA ARG A 394 -40.48 -2.39 -0.55
C ARG A 394 -41.36 -3.47 0.09
N GLY A 395 -40.99 -4.74 -0.08
CA GLY A 395 -41.67 -5.87 0.57
C GLY A 395 -41.67 -5.72 2.10
N VAL A 396 -40.51 -5.38 2.66
CA VAL A 396 -40.36 -5.08 4.10
C VAL A 396 -41.22 -3.88 4.49
N ALA A 397 -41.23 -2.79 3.72
CA ALA A 397 -42.04 -1.60 4.01
C ALA A 397 -43.55 -1.94 4.10
N HIS A 398 -44.07 -2.73 3.15
CA HIS A 398 -45.46 -3.18 3.17
C HIS A 398 -45.78 -4.08 4.37
N PHE A 399 -44.88 -5.04 4.66
CA PHE A 399 -45.04 -5.92 5.82
C PHE A 399 -45.03 -5.15 7.14
N LEU A 400 -44.13 -4.18 7.29
CA LEU A 400 -44.04 -3.35 8.49
C LEU A 400 -45.31 -2.50 8.70
N GLN A 401 -46.01 -2.11 7.64
CA GLN A 401 -47.26 -1.36 7.72
C GLN A 401 -48.42 -2.25 8.18
N ASN A 402 -48.62 -3.41 7.52
CA ASN A 402 -49.75 -4.31 7.81
C ASN A 402 -49.31 -5.79 7.86
N PRO A 403 -48.67 -6.26 8.94
CA PRO A 403 -48.11 -7.61 9.00
C PRO A 403 -49.12 -8.71 8.65
N GLY A 404 -50.35 -8.61 9.18
CA GLY A 404 -51.41 -9.61 9.01
C GLY A 404 -51.82 -9.88 7.56
N SER A 405 -51.87 -8.85 6.71
CA SER A 405 -52.27 -9.01 5.30
C SER A 405 -51.22 -9.73 4.44
N TYR A 406 -49.98 -9.84 4.94
CA TYR A 406 -48.86 -10.40 4.20
C TYR A 406 -48.37 -11.74 4.77
N VAL A 407 -49.03 -12.29 5.80
CA VAL A 407 -48.66 -13.57 6.42
C VAL A 407 -48.66 -14.70 5.39
N LYS A 408 -49.76 -14.88 4.66
CA LYS A 408 -49.88 -15.95 3.65
C LYS A 408 -48.77 -15.89 2.59
N PRO A 409 -48.54 -14.77 1.89
CA PRO A 409 -47.47 -14.72 0.89
C PRO A 409 -46.06 -14.80 1.51
N ILE A 410 -45.85 -14.30 2.73
CA ILE A 410 -44.58 -14.51 3.47
C ILE A 410 -44.38 -15.99 3.77
N SER A 411 -45.38 -16.68 4.29
CA SER A 411 -45.32 -18.10 4.61
C SER A 411 -45.03 -18.95 3.37
N ILE A 412 -45.67 -18.66 2.23
CA ILE A 412 -45.37 -19.33 0.96
C ILE A 412 -43.90 -19.12 0.57
N SER A 413 -43.42 -17.87 0.64
CA SER A 413 -42.02 -17.58 0.33
C SER A 413 -41.05 -18.29 1.28
N VAL A 414 -41.34 -18.32 2.58
CA VAL A 414 -40.52 -19.03 3.57
C VAL A 414 -40.50 -20.53 3.30
N ILE A 415 -41.65 -21.13 2.99
CA ILE A 415 -41.74 -22.56 2.65
C ILE A 415 -40.91 -22.86 1.40
N LEU A 416 -41.02 -22.07 0.33
CA LEU A 416 -40.24 -22.27 -0.90
C LEU A 416 -38.73 -22.17 -0.63
N THR A 417 -38.30 -21.18 0.15
CA THR A 417 -36.88 -21.04 0.53
C THR A 417 -36.42 -22.21 1.40
N LEU A 418 -37.23 -22.65 2.38
CA LEU A 418 -36.93 -23.81 3.22
C LEU A 418 -36.82 -25.09 2.38
N SER A 419 -37.77 -25.35 1.47
CA SER A 419 -37.73 -26.50 0.57
C SER A 419 -36.47 -26.49 -0.30
N THR A 420 -36.07 -25.33 -0.80
CA THR A 420 -34.83 -25.17 -1.58
C THR A 420 -33.60 -25.50 -0.74
N LEU A 421 -33.52 -24.98 0.49
CA LEU A 421 -32.41 -25.26 1.40
C LEU A 421 -32.36 -26.73 1.85
N LEU A 422 -33.52 -27.36 2.09
CA LEU A 422 -33.60 -28.79 2.41
C LEU A 422 -33.17 -29.65 1.22
N LEU A 423 -33.50 -29.26 -0.01
CA LEU A 423 -33.01 -29.93 -1.21
C LEU A 423 -31.48 -29.83 -1.31
N ILE A 424 -30.93 -28.62 -1.15
CA ILE A 424 -29.47 -28.40 -1.15
C ILE A 424 -28.80 -29.24 -0.05
N LEU A 425 -29.34 -29.24 1.16
CA LEU A 425 -28.81 -30.02 2.27
C LEU A 425 -28.90 -31.53 2.01
N GLY A 426 -29.99 -32.00 1.41
CA GLY A 426 -30.18 -33.39 1.02
C GLY A 426 -29.14 -33.86 -0.01
N LEU A 427 -28.80 -33.01 -0.98
CA LEU A 427 -27.74 -33.27 -1.97
C LEU A 427 -26.34 -33.36 -1.33
N HIS A 428 -26.15 -32.74 -0.16
CA HIS A 428 -24.89 -32.69 0.59
C HIS A 428 -24.95 -33.41 1.94
N LEU A 429 -25.87 -34.37 2.10
CA LEU A 429 -26.11 -35.03 3.39
C LEU A 429 -24.87 -35.76 3.91
N LYS A 430 -24.09 -36.37 2.99
CA LYS A 430 -22.81 -37.03 3.30
C LYS A 430 -21.74 -36.10 3.87
N ASP A 431 -21.83 -34.80 3.58
CA ASP A 431 -20.84 -33.80 3.97
C ASP A 431 -21.15 -33.16 5.34
N VAL A 432 -22.36 -33.38 5.89
CA VAL A 432 -22.85 -32.75 7.13
C VAL A 432 -21.99 -33.09 8.35
N ALA A 433 -21.61 -34.35 8.52
CA ALA A 433 -20.78 -34.76 9.65
C ALA A 433 -19.39 -34.08 9.61
N GLY A 434 -18.77 -34.04 8.42
CA GLY A 434 -17.50 -33.33 8.21
C GLY A 434 -17.61 -31.83 8.42
N ALA A 435 -18.71 -31.22 7.95
CA ALA A 435 -19.01 -29.81 8.16
C ALA A 435 -19.14 -29.44 9.65
N MET A 436 -19.85 -30.25 10.43
CA MET A 436 -19.98 -30.04 11.88
C MET A 436 -18.63 -30.20 12.58
N ASN A 437 -17.89 -31.26 12.27
CA ASN A 437 -16.56 -31.47 12.84
C ASN A 437 -15.63 -30.28 12.55
N LEU A 438 -15.63 -29.74 11.33
CA LEU A 438 -14.82 -28.58 10.94
C LEU A 438 -15.23 -27.30 11.68
N MET A 439 -16.53 -27.05 11.85
CA MET A 439 -17.01 -25.85 12.54
C MET A 439 -16.72 -25.89 14.04
N PHE A 440 -16.82 -27.06 14.67
CA PHE A 440 -16.59 -27.27 16.11
C PHE A 440 -15.15 -27.65 16.47
N SER A 441 -14.27 -27.91 15.51
CA SER A 441 -12.84 -28.14 15.78
C SER A 441 -12.17 -26.88 16.31
N GLY A 442 -11.02 -27.05 16.99
CA GLY A 442 -10.08 -25.96 17.24
C GLY A 442 -9.52 -25.36 15.94
N GLY A 443 -8.79 -24.25 16.05
CA GLY A 443 -8.15 -23.57 14.93
C GLY A 443 -8.80 -22.24 14.55
N SER A 444 -8.09 -21.46 13.73
CA SER A 444 -8.54 -20.14 13.31
C SER A 444 -9.66 -20.23 12.27
N MET A 445 -10.47 -19.18 12.15
CA MET A 445 -11.50 -19.12 11.11
C MET A 445 -10.91 -19.20 9.70
N HIS A 446 -9.71 -18.64 9.49
CA HIS A 446 -8.98 -18.74 8.23
C HIS A 446 -8.71 -20.20 7.85
N GLN A 447 -8.16 -20.99 8.79
CA GLN A 447 -7.88 -22.41 8.58
C GLN A 447 -9.15 -23.18 8.22
N LYS A 448 -10.23 -22.99 8.99
CA LYS A 448 -11.53 -23.62 8.72
C LYS A 448 -12.05 -23.30 7.31
N VAL A 449 -11.99 -22.04 6.90
CA VAL A 449 -12.42 -21.63 5.55
C VAL A 449 -11.53 -22.23 4.49
N SER A 450 -10.21 -22.31 4.69
CA SER A 450 -9.28 -22.87 3.69
C SER A 450 -9.42 -24.38 3.48
N GLN A 451 -9.75 -25.13 4.54
CA GLN A 451 -9.84 -26.60 4.51
C GLN A 451 -11.24 -27.12 4.11
N ALA A 452 -12.27 -26.26 4.17
CA ALA A 452 -13.64 -26.65 3.86
C ALA A 452 -13.79 -27.11 2.39
N THR A 453 -14.25 -28.35 2.20
CA THR A 453 -14.63 -28.85 0.86
C THR A 453 -15.88 -28.14 0.35
N LEU A 454 -16.13 -28.19 -0.96
CA LEU A 454 -17.33 -27.58 -1.55
C LEU A 454 -18.63 -28.09 -0.89
N GLY A 455 -18.75 -29.41 -0.69
CA GLY A 455 -19.92 -30.01 -0.04
C GLY A 455 -20.10 -29.59 1.41
N GLN A 456 -19.00 -29.48 2.17
CA GLN A 456 -19.04 -28.97 3.55
C GLN A 456 -19.50 -27.51 3.58
N ARG A 457 -19.06 -26.67 2.65
CA ARG A 457 -19.50 -25.26 2.58
C ARG A 457 -21.00 -25.16 2.30
N PHE A 458 -21.53 -25.96 1.38
CA PHE A 458 -22.97 -26.06 1.13
C PHE A 458 -23.72 -26.48 2.40
N ALA A 459 -23.26 -27.54 3.08
CA ALA A 459 -23.87 -28.03 4.31
C ALA A 459 -23.87 -26.98 5.43
N ILE A 460 -22.72 -26.36 5.72
CA ILE A 460 -22.58 -25.31 6.76
C ILE A 460 -23.56 -24.17 6.50
N ASN A 461 -23.59 -23.66 5.27
CA ASN A 461 -24.42 -22.51 4.96
C ASN A 461 -25.91 -22.87 4.92
N ALA A 462 -26.28 -24.04 4.38
CA ALA A 462 -27.66 -24.50 4.35
C ALA A 462 -28.22 -24.70 5.76
N ILE A 463 -27.46 -25.35 6.66
CA ILE A 463 -27.86 -25.53 8.07
C ILE A 463 -28.05 -24.17 8.75
N THR A 464 -27.10 -23.25 8.59
CA THR A 464 -27.21 -21.91 9.18
C THR A 464 -28.46 -21.18 8.69
N GLN A 465 -28.74 -21.20 7.38
CA GLN A 465 -29.91 -20.51 6.83
C GLN A 465 -31.22 -21.18 7.22
N LEU A 466 -31.26 -22.51 7.34
CA LEU A 466 -32.41 -23.23 7.88
C LEU A 466 -32.71 -22.81 9.32
N VAL A 467 -31.69 -22.66 10.17
CA VAL A 467 -31.87 -22.18 11.56
C VAL A 467 -32.43 -20.75 11.57
N ILE A 468 -31.86 -19.84 10.77
CA ILE A 468 -32.31 -18.44 10.69
C ILE A 468 -33.77 -18.35 10.22
N LEU A 469 -34.12 -19.06 9.14
CA LEU A 469 -35.48 -19.07 8.59
C LEU A 469 -36.49 -19.77 9.50
N SER A 470 -36.10 -20.87 10.15
CA SER A 470 -36.96 -21.58 11.10
C SER A 470 -37.27 -20.70 12.30
N PHE A 471 -36.26 -20.00 12.82
CA PHE A 471 -36.45 -19.02 13.89
C PHE A 471 -37.36 -17.88 13.42
N TRP A 472 -37.13 -17.34 12.22
CA TRP A 472 -38.01 -16.32 11.64
C TRP A 472 -39.48 -16.79 11.53
N GLY A 473 -39.71 -18.00 11.05
CA GLY A 473 -41.05 -18.61 10.97
C GLY A 473 -41.71 -18.76 12.34
N LEU A 474 -40.97 -19.21 13.35
CA LEU A 474 -41.46 -19.33 14.73
C LEU A 474 -41.84 -17.96 15.32
N LEU A 475 -41.03 -16.93 15.07
CA LEU A 475 -41.31 -15.58 15.56
C LEU A 475 -42.51 -14.95 14.87
N LEU A 476 -42.66 -15.16 13.56
CA LEU A 476 -43.85 -14.76 12.81
C LEU A 476 -45.11 -15.39 13.41
N TRP A 477 -45.07 -16.70 13.71
CA TRP A 477 -46.20 -17.40 14.30
C TRP A 477 -46.50 -16.94 15.74
N ARG A 478 -45.47 -16.80 16.58
CA ARG A 478 -45.63 -16.52 18.01
C ARG A 478 -45.95 -15.05 18.33
N TRP A 479 -45.42 -14.11 17.55
CA TRP A 479 -45.44 -12.68 17.86
C TRP A 479 -46.14 -11.84 16.79
N MET A 480 -47.00 -12.45 15.97
CA MET A 480 -47.82 -11.73 14.99
C MET A 480 -48.67 -10.62 15.63
N ASP A 481 -49.20 -10.89 16.82
CA ASP A 481 -49.99 -9.94 17.61
C ASP A 481 -49.13 -8.94 18.40
N LYS A 482 -47.80 -9.06 18.35
CA LYS A 482 -46.82 -8.23 19.06
C LYS A 482 -45.89 -7.50 18.06
N PRO A 483 -46.40 -6.55 17.26
CA PRO A 483 -45.68 -5.98 16.12
C PRO A 483 -44.35 -5.30 16.51
N MET A 484 -44.25 -4.67 17.68
CA MET A 484 -42.98 -4.08 18.12
C MET A 484 -41.88 -5.11 18.39
N LEU A 485 -42.19 -6.23 19.03
CA LEU A 485 -41.23 -7.30 19.29
C LEU A 485 -40.83 -7.98 17.99
N LEU A 486 -41.81 -8.25 17.11
CA LEU A 486 -41.57 -8.84 15.80
C LEU A 486 -40.64 -7.97 14.94
N ARG A 487 -40.81 -6.64 14.95
CA ARG A 487 -39.93 -5.70 14.24
C ARG A 487 -38.49 -5.72 14.75
N ARG A 488 -38.30 -5.75 16.08
CA ARG A 488 -36.97 -5.81 16.70
C ARG A 488 -36.27 -7.13 16.38
N ALA A 489 -37.00 -8.23 16.50
CA ALA A 489 -36.49 -9.55 16.18
C ALA A 489 -36.12 -9.69 14.69
N PHE A 490 -37.00 -9.23 13.80
CA PHE A 490 -36.72 -9.17 12.36
C PHE A 490 -35.41 -8.43 12.07
N LEU A 491 -35.24 -7.24 12.65
CA LEU A 491 -34.02 -6.45 12.47
C LEU A 491 -32.78 -7.18 12.98
N LEU A 492 -32.84 -7.77 14.18
CA LEU A 492 -31.72 -8.52 14.77
C LEU A 492 -31.35 -9.74 13.94
N LEU A 493 -32.35 -10.46 13.40
CA LEU A 493 -32.13 -11.61 12.52
C LEU A 493 -31.48 -11.21 11.21
N VAL A 494 -31.93 -10.13 10.56
CA VAL A 494 -31.32 -9.62 9.33
C VAL A 494 -29.88 -9.15 9.58
N ILE A 495 -29.63 -8.45 10.69
CA ILE A 495 -28.27 -8.05 11.08
C ILE A 495 -27.40 -9.29 11.30
N PHE A 496 -27.88 -10.27 12.05
CA PHE A 496 -27.14 -11.50 12.34
C PHE A 496 -26.80 -12.24 11.05
N ASP A 497 -27.77 -12.45 10.17
CA ASP A 497 -27.61 -13.13 8.89
C ASP A 497 -26.53 -12.46 8.01
N LEU A 498 -26.65 -11.16 7.77
CA LEU A 498 -25.70 -10.42 6.94
C LEU A 498 -24.30 -10.37 7.54
N VAL A 499 -24.17 -10.09 8.84
CA VAL A 499 -22.88 -10.06 9.54
C VAL A 499 -22.23 -11.44 9.54
N PHE A 500 -23.01 -12.50 9.77
CA PHE A 500 -22.52 -13.87 9.76
C PHE A 500 -22.03 -14.29 8.37
N ALA A 501 -22.77 -13.94 7.31
CA ALA A 501 -22.37 -14.19 5.93
C ALA A 501 -21.04 -13.48 5.57
N VAL A 502 -20.86 -12.23 6.00
CA VAL A 502 -19.58 -11.52 5.84
C VAL A 502 -18.46 -12.25 6.59
N LYS A 503 -18.67 -12.63 7.85
CA LYS A 503 -17.65 -13.30 8.66
C LYS A 503 -17.23 -14.67 8.11
N LEU A 504 -18.17 -15.45 7.58
CA LEU A 504 -17.86 -16.71 6.92
C LEU A 504 -17.00 -16.52 5.66
N ASN A 505 -17.29 -15.49 4.87
CA ASN A 505 -16.61 -15.24 3.60
C ASN A 505 -15.40 -14.29 3.70
N PHE A 506 -15.16 -13.68 4.87
CA PHE A 506 -14.13 -12.67 5.07
C PHE A 506 -12.74 -13.15 4.63
N PHE A 507 -12.33 -14.33 5.08
CA PHE A 507 -11.03 -14.90 4.72
C PHE A 507 -10.97 -15.48 3.29
N ALA A 508 -12.12 -15.62 2.63
CA ALA A 508 -12.19 -16.10 1.26
C ALA A 508 -11.81 -15.02 0.25
N THR A 509 -12.21 -13.77 0.44
CA THR A 509 -12.03 -12.71 -0.59
C THR A 509 -11.65 -11.33 -0.04
N VAL A 510 -11.73 -11.10 1.29
CA VAL A 510 -11.49 -9.78 1.89
C VAL A 510 -10.13 -9.71 2.60
N GLY A 511 -9.94 -10.52 3.64
CA GLY A 511 -8.79 -10.44 4.54
C GLY A 511 -7.89 -11.66 4.48
N SER A 512 -6.61 -11.46 4.81
CA SER A 512 -5.59 -12.49 4.95
C SER A 512 -5.40 -12.90 6.41
N GLU A 513 -4.61 -13.94 6.64
CA GLU A 513 -4.17 -14.34 7.98
C GLU A 513 -3.12 -13.42 8.60
N PHE A 514 -2.52 -12.50 7.82
CA PHE A 514 -1.47 -11.60 8.28
C PHE A 514 -2.05 -10.40 9.02
N THR A 515 -1.37 -9.97 10.10
CA THR A 515 -1.70 -8.76 10.84
C THR A 515 -1.11 -7.51 10.16
N VAL A 516 -1.69 -6.34 10.42
CA VAL A 516 -1.18 -5.05 9.91
C VAL A 516 0.27 -4.82 10.37
N SER A 517 0.58 -5.15 11.62
CA SER A 517 1.93 -4.96 12.17
C SER A 517 2.97 -5.83 11.47
N GLN A 518 2.64 -7.07 11.12
CA GLN A 518 3.56 -7.95 10.39
C GLN A 518 3.89 -7.39 9.01
N VAL A 519 2.87 -6.95 8.27
CA VAL A 519 3.07 -6.38 6.92
C VAL A 519 3.79 -5.03 6.97
N GLN A 520 3.45 -4.18 7.95
CA GLN A 520 4.12 -2.89 8.10
C GLN A 520 5.60 -3.06 8.47
N HIS A 521 5.90 -3.96 9.41
CA HIS A 521 7.27 -4.26 9.80
C HIS A 521 8.10 -4.84 8.65
N ALA A 522 7.48 -5.65 7.78
CA ALA A 522 8.08 -6.10 6.53
C ALA A 522 8.43 -4.94 5.58
N LEU A 523 7.49 -4.02 5.37
CA LEU A 523 7.69 -2.83 4.53
C LEU A 523 8.76 -1.87 5.10
N ASP A 524 8.82 -1.73 6.42
CA ASP A 524 9.77 -0.84 7.09
C ASP A 524 11.20 -1.38 7.06
N ARG A 525 11.39 -2.71 7.05
CA ARG A 525 12.70 -3.35 6.88
C ARG A 525 13.18 -3.41 5.43
N ALA A 526 12.28 -3.19 4.47
CA ALA A 526 12.67 -3.23 3.06
C ALA A 526 13.65 -2.08 2.78
N PRO A 527 14.85 -2.36 2.21
CA PRO A 527 15.85 -1.33 1.98
C PRO A 527 15.28 -0.27 1.05
N ARG A 528 15.17 0.96 1.56
CA ARG A 528 14.70 2.10 0.79
C ARG A 528 15.89 2.70 0.05
N HIS A 529 15.84 2.64 -1.27
CA HIS A 529 16.86 3.25 -2.13
C HIS A 529 16.34 4.58 -2.68
N TYR A 530 15.74 5.43 -1.84
CA TYR A 530 15.31 6.75 -2.28
C TYR A 530 16.00 7.89 -1.53
N PRO A 531 16.59 8.85 -2.26
CA PRO A 531 16.76 8.84 -3.72
C PRO A 531 17.59 7.63 -4.19
N LEU A 532 17.41 7.17 -5.45
CA LEU A 532 18.21 6.05 -5.95
C LEU A 532 19.68 6.44 -5.81
N HIS A 533 20.47 5.63 -5.12
CA HIS A 533 21.85 5.97 -4.79
C HIS A 533 22.88 5.24 -5.66
N ASP A 534 22.45 4.16 -6.33
CA ASP A 534 23.31 3.38 -7.22
C ASP A 534 22.54 2.95 -8.48
N ILE A 535 23.22 3.04 -9.62
CA ILE A 535 22.73 2.65 -10.95
C ILE A 535 23.48 1.43 -11.50
N ARG A 536 24.51 0.95 -10.79
CA ARG A 536 25.44 -0.10 -11.24
C ARG A 536 24.95 -1.52 -10.96
N TYR A 537 23.73 -1.68 -10.45
CA TYR A 537 23.15 -2.98 -10.17
C TYR A 537 22.55 -3.62 -11.43
N ASN A 538 22.79 -4.92 -11.65
CA ASN A 538 22.20 -5.63 -12.78
C ASN A 538 20.70 -5.83 -12.58
N LEU A 539 19.91 -5.55 -13.62
CA LEU A 539 18.45 -5.58 -13.55
C LEU A 539 17.89 -6.98 -13.28
N ASN A 540 18.57 -8.04 -13.72
CA ASN A 540 18.20 -9.43 -13.46
C ASN A 540 18.26 -9.82 -11.97
N LEU A 541 18.97 -9.05 -11.14
CA LEU A 541 19.04 -9.26 -9.70
C LEU A 541 17.82 -8.65 -8.97
N TYR A 542 17.01 -7.81 -9.61
CA TYR A 542 15.95 -7.06 -8.92
C TYR A 542 14.58 -7.55 -9.41
N THR A 543 14.24 -8.76 -8.96
CA THR A 543 12.96 -9.45 -9.24
C THR A 543 12.04 -9.38 -8.02
N ASP A 544 10.72 -9.40 -8.26
CA ASP A 544 9.71 -9.41 -7.20
C ASP A 544 9.97 -10.60 -6.27
N ASN A 545 10.42 -11.75 -6.80
CA ASN A 545 10.82 -12.96 -6.06
C ASN A 545 11.83 -12.71 -4.93
N GLN A 546 12.85 -11.89 -5.16
CA GLN A 546 13.90 -11.63 -4.17
C GLN A 546 13.43 -10.69 -3.05
N ARG A 547 12.37 -9.92 -3.31
CA ARG A 547 11.83 -8.92 -2.37
C ARG A 547 10.41 -9.25 -1.95
N LYS A 548 9.96 -10.50 -2.12
CA LYS A 548 8.66 -10.95 -1.62
C LYS A 548 8.66 -10.86 -0.11
N THR A 549 7.59 -10.31 0.44
CA THR A 549 7.35 -10.41 1.87
C THR A 549 5.87 -10.66 2.08
N ALA A 550 5.54 -11.91 2.42
CA ALA A 550 4.16 -12.33 2.55
C ALA A 550 3.36 -11.36 3.45
N PRO A 551 2.15 -10.94 3.03
CA PRO A 551 1.39 -11.38 1.85
C PRO A 551 1.76 -10.69 0.52
N LEU A 552 2.66 -9.70 0.52
CA LEU A 552 3.08 -8.98 -0.68
C LEU A 552 4.05 -9.84 -1.50
N TRP A 553 3.67 -10.14 -2.74
CA TRP A 553 4.52 -10.95 -3.63
C TRP A 553 4.76 -10.28 -4.99
N ARG A 554 4.14 -9.13 -5.23
CA ARG A 554 4.23 -8.39 -6.48
C ARG A 554 4.31 -6.88 -6.23
N ASN A 555 4.95 -6.15 -7.15
CA ASN A 555 5.10 -4.69 -7.07
C ASN A 555 5.89 -4.20 -5.85
N THR A 556 6.71 -5.06 -5.26
CA THR A 556 7.45 -4.75 -4.02
C THR A 556 8.56 -3.71 -4.27
N HIS A 557 9.03 -3.62 -5.52
CA HIS A 557 9.99 -2.63 -5.99
C HIS A 557 9.53 -1.17 -5.87
N ILE A 558 8.22 -0.92 -5.81
CA ILE A 558 7.68 0.42 -5.55
C ILE A 558 8.09 0.91 -4.16
N PHE A 559 7.95 0.08 -3.12
CA PHE A 559 8.26 0.48 -1.74
C PHE A 559 9.76 0.65 -1.49
N THR A 560 10.58 -0.11 -2.20
CA THR A 560 12.04 0.01 -2.13
C THR A 560 12.61 1.04 -3.10
N GLN A 561 11.76 1.58 -4.00
CA GLN A 561 12.09 2.59 -4.98
C GLN A 561 13.25 2.17 -5.90
N THR A 562 13.23 0.91 -6.34
CA THR A 562 14.21 0.32 -7.26
C THR A 562 13.58 0.08 -8.62
N VAL A 563 14.33 0.34 -9.71
CA VAL A 563 13.86 0.02 -11.06
C VAL A 563 13.85 -1.50 -11.21
N SER A 564 12.72 -2.04 -11.67
CA SER A 564 12.56 -3.45 -11.98
C SER A 564 11.88 -3.63 -13.33
N ALA A 565 12.23 -4.73 -14.02
CA ALA A 565 11.53 -5.19 -15.20
C ALA A 565 10.24 -5.95 -14.88
N GLU A 566 10.06 -6.36 -13.63
CA GLU A 566 8.89 -7.10 -13.16
C GLU A 566 7.79 -6.15 -12.64
N GLY A 567 6.73 -6.75 -12.07
CA GLY A 567 5.55 -6.05 -11.56
C GLY A 567 4.26 -6.24 -12.37
N PHE A 568 3.19 -5.67 -11.85
CA PHE A 568 1.86 -5.58 -12.43
C PHE A 568 1.43 -4.13 -12.50
N ASN A 569 0.92 -3.76 -13.67
CA ASN A 569 0.12 -2.57 -13.80
C ASN A 569 -1.10 -2.84 -14.68
N SER A 570 -2.05 -1.91 -14.65
CA SER A 570 -3.24 -1.85 -15.47
C SER A 570 -3.02 -1.98 -16.97
N PHE A 571 -1.82 -1.68 -17.46
CA PHE A 571 -1.40 -1.82 -18.84
C PHE A 571 0.12 -1.99 -18.93
N ARG A 572 0.60 -2.36 -20.11
CA ARG A 572 2.02 -2.34 -20.51
C ARG A 572 2.14 -1.57 -21.83
N LEU A 573 3.32 -1.03 -22.09
CA LEU A 573 3.61 -0.41 -23.39
C LEU A 573 3.76 -1.52 -24.44
N ASP A 574 3.23 -1.30 -25.64
CA ASP A 574 3.30 -2.27 -26.74
C ASP A 574 4.75 -2.65 -27.07
N ALA A 575 5.67 -1.68 -27.00
CA ALA A 575 7.10 -1.93 -27.16
C ALA A 575 7.68 -2.90 -26.12
N PHE A 576 7.20 -2.84 -24.88
CA PHE A 576 7.61 -3.78 -23.83
C PHE A 576 7.00 -5.16 -24.04
N GLU A 577 5.73 -5.23 -24.45
CA GLU A 577 5.07 -6.51 -24.78
C GLU A 577 5.73 -7.19 -25.99
N GLU A 578 6.09 -6.43 -27.01
CA GLU A 578 6.82 -6.92 -28.17
C GLU A 578 8.21 -7.43 -27.79
N LEU A 579 8.96 -6.66 -27.00
CA LEU A 579 10.29 -7.03 -26.53
C LEU A 579 10.26 -8.31 -25.68
N THR A 580 9.33 -8.41 -24.73
CA THR A 580 9.20 -9.58 -23.84
C THR A 580 8.52 -10.79 -24.50
N GLY A 581 7.72 -10.57 -25.54
CA GLY A 581 6.98 -11.60 -26.26
C GLY A 581 7.76 -12.20 -27.42
N LYS A 582 8.24 -11.35 -28.35
CA LYS A 582 8.87 -11.75 -29.61
C LYS A 582 10.40 -11.72 -29.58
N HIS A 583 11.01 -10.82 -28.81
CA HIS A 583 12.46 -10.60 -28.79
C HIS A 583 13.10 -10.96 -27.44
N LYS A 584 12.78 -12.16 -26.94
CA LYS A 584 13.18 -12.62 -25.59
C LYS A 584 14.69 -12.67 -25.37
N ASP A 585 15.46 -12.96 -26.40
CA ASP A 585 16.92 -13.03 -26.31
C ASP A 585 17.53 -11.64 -26.10
N ILE A 586 17.02 -10.64 -26.84
CA ILE A 586 17.39 -9.23 -26.66
C ILE A 586 16.99 -8.76 -25.25
N PHE A 587 15.78 -9.09 -24.81
CA PHE A 587 15.32 -8.75 -23.46
C PHE A 587 16.22 -9.36 -22.37
N SER A 588 16.60 -10.62 -22.52
CA SER A 588 17.49 -11.33 -21.59
C SER A 588 18.89 -10.73 -21.57
N ALA A 589 19.39 -10.21 -22.70
CA ALA A 589 20.64 -9.46 -22.76
C ALA A 589 20.54 -8.12 -22.02
N ILE A 590 19.45 -7.37 -22.22
CA ILE A 590 19.20 -6.09 -21.52
C ILE A 590 19.26 -6.27 -20.00
N LEU A 591 18.62 -7.33 -19.47
CA LEU A 591 18.56 -7.57 -18.02
C LEU A 591 19.92 -7.87 -17.38
N GLN A 592 20.93 -8.22 -18.17
CA GLN A 592 22.30 -8.46 -17.66
C GLN A 592 23.12 -7.18 -17.49
N ASN A 593 22.58 -6.03 -17.88
CA ASN A 593 23.25 -4.74 -17.73
C ASN A 593 22.75 -4.00 -16.49
N PRO A 594 23.56 -3.02 -16.01
CA PRO A 594 23.08 -2.03 -15.07
C PRO A 594 21.96 -1.15 -15.65
N LEU A 595 21.32 -0.37 -14.79
CA LEU A 595 20.27 0.58 -15.20
C LEU A 595 20.77 1.56 -16.27
N VAL A 596 22.05 1.94 -16.17
CA VAL A 596 22.73 2.80 -17.13
C VAL A 596 24.04 2.14 -17.54
N TYR A 597 24.30 2.01 -18.83
CA TYR A 597 25.52 1.40 -19.37
C TYR A 597 25.95 2.08 -20.68
N PHE A 598 27.19 1.84 -21.07
CA PHE A 598 27.71 2.25 -22.39
C PHE A 598 27.73 1.07 -23.34
N SER A 599 27.53 1.33 -24.63
CA SER A 599 27.71 0.36 -25.70
C SER A 599 28.54 0.93 -26.85
N ALA A 600 29.36 0.07 -27.44
CA ALA A 600 30.01 0.29 -28.74
C ALA A 600 29.48 -0.67 -29.82
N ASP A 601 28.61 -1.61 -29.44
CA ASP A 601 28.11 -2.67 -30.31
C ASP A 601 26.70 -2.30 -30.80
N VAL A 602 26.65 -1.45 -31.83
CA VAL A 602 25.40 -0.86 -32.36
C VAL A 602 25.11 -1.36 -33.77
N HIS A 603 23.92 -1.90 -33.98
CA HIS A 603 23.49 -2.49 -35.26
C HIS A 603 22.12 -1.97 -35.71
N PRO A 604 21.80 -2.04 -37.01
CA PRO A 604 20.45 -1.76 -37.50
C PRO A 604 19.43 -2.77 -36.96
N TRP A 605 18.20 -2.32 -36.65
CA TRP A 605 17.15 -3.18 -36.11
C TRP A 605 16.79 -4.34 -37.05
N LYS A 606 16.76 -4.13 -38.37
CA LYS A 606 16.55 -5.19 -39.37
C LYS A 606 17.51 -6.37 -39.27
N ASP A 607 18.71 -6.16 -38.73
CA ASP A 607 19.76 -7.17 -38.66
C ASP A 607 19.71 -7.95 -37.32
N SER A 608 18.73 -7.65 -36.45
CA SER A 608 18.63 -8.22 -35.10
C SER A 608 18.53 -9.73 -35.04
N ALA A 609 18.08 -10.38 -36.13
CA ALA A 609 18.00 -11.84 -36.22
C ALA A 609 19.33 -12.51 -36.59
N GLN A 610 20.28 -11.76 -37.15
CA GLN A 610 21.55 -12.28 -37.69
C GLN A 610 22.75 -11.97 -36.78
N VAL A 611 22.66 -10.92 -35.96
CA VAL A 611 23.72 -10.50 -35.06
C VAL A 611 23.82 -11.42 -33.84
N LYS A 612 25.01 -11.90 -33.54
CA LYS A 612 25.29 -12.66 -32.31
C LYS A 612 25.27 -11.70 -31.11
N LEU A 613 24.26 -11.86 -30.25
CA LEU A 613 24.04 -10.99 -29.10
C LEU A 613 25.13 -11.17 -28.02
N ASN A 614 25.61 -10.03 -27.49
CA ASN A 614 26.24 -9.91 -26.19
C ASN A 614 25.37 -9.03 -25.28
N LYS A 615 25.77 -8.87 -24.00
CA LYS A 615 24.97 -8.08 -23.05
C LYS A 615 24.81 -6.61 -23.49
N THR A 616 25.80 -6.00 -24.11
CA THR A 616 25.77 -4.58 -24.53
C THR A 616 25.26 -4.36 -25.95
N THR A 617 24.94 -5.40 -26.73
CA THR A 617 24.44 -5.26 -28.11
C THR A 617 23.20 -4.39 -28.13
N CYS A 618 23.22 -3.36 -28.99
CA CYS A 618 22.17 -2.36 -29.12
C CYS A 618 21.70 -2.30 -30.57
N PHE A 619 20.38 -2.30 -30.76
CA PHE A 619 19.76 -2.14 -32.06
C PHE A 619 19.08 -0.78 -32.19
N ILE A 620 19.19 -0.15 -33.36
CA ILE A 620 18.61 1.16 -33.64
C ILE A 620 17.92 1.16 -35.01
N ASP A 621 16.94 2.05 -35.20
CA ASP A 621 16.28 2.28 -36.49
C ASP A 621 17.31 2.60 -37.60
N GLU A 622 17.10 2.03 -38.79
CA GLU A 622 18.02 2.14 -39.93
C GLU A 622 18.22 3.59 -40.36
N ASN A 623 17.20 4.44 -40.20
CA ASN A 623 17.30 5.84 -40.58
C ASN A 623 18.17 6.62 -39.58
N GLU A 624 18.25 6.16 -38.34
CA GLU A 624 19.02 6.81 -37.28
C GLU A 624 20.46 6.35 -37.22
N ILE A 625 20.79 5.12 -37.67
CA ILE A 625 22.16 4.60 -37.62
C ILE A 625 23.14 5.45 -38.43
N SER A 626 22.68 6.10 -39.50
CA SER A 626 23.49 7.01 -40.33
C SER A 626 24.00 8.23 -39.57
N SER A 627 23.39 8.57 -38.43
CA SER A 627 23.82 9.67 -37.56
C SER A 627 24.87 9.28 -36.52
N PHE A 628 25.22 7.99 -36.43
CA PHE A 628 26.24 7.48 -35.52
C PHE A 628 27.64 7.60 -36.17
N PRO A 629 28.66 7.98 -35.40
CA PRO A 629 30.03 8.04 -35.90
C PRO A 629 30.54 6.65 -36.24
N ASN A 630 31.46 6.57 -37.21
CA ASN A 630 32.04 5.31 -37.67
C ASN A 630 32.82 4.57 -36.57
N GLU A 631 33.33 5.30 -35.57
CA GLU A 631 34.04 4.75 -34.42
C GLU A 631 33.34 5.18 -33.13
N ILE A 632 32.90 4.18 -32.35
CA ILE A 632 32.34 4.32 -31.01
C ILE A 632 33.17 3.43 -30.10
N SER A 633 33.56 3.94 -28.94
CA SER A 633 34.30 3.16 -27.94
C SER A 633 33.72 3.39 -26.56
N VAL A 634 33.85 2.38 -25.70
CA VAL A 634 33.49 2.45 -24.27
C VAL A 634 34.73 2.51 -23.38
N GLU A 635 35.93 2.55 -23.96
CA GLU A 635 37.18 2.53 -23.21
C GLU A 635 37.35 3.81 -22.37
N GLY A 636 37.49 3.64 -21.05
CA GLY A 636 37.57 4.75 -20.11
C GLY A 636 36.24 5.51 -19.90
N ALA A 637 35.13 5.03 -20.47
CA ALA A 637 33.81 5.61 -20.24
C ALA A 637 33.32 5.28 -18.82
N ARG A 638 32.87 6.30 -18.09
CA ARG A 638 32.33 6.17 -16.72
C ARG A 638 31.08 7.02 -16.57
N VAL A 639 30.15 6.57 -15.74
CA VAL A 639 28.91 7.28 -15.45
C VAL A 639 28.56 7.16 -13.98
N ASN A 640 28.16 8.29 -13.39
CA ASN A 640 27.70 8.39 -12.02
C ASN A 640 26.31 9.03 -11.97
N LEU A 641 25.51 8.62 -10.98
CA LEU A 641 24.18 9.17 -10.78
C LEU A 641 24.25 10.49 -10.02
N LYS A 642 23.70 11.56 -10.60
CA LYS A 642 23.50 12.86 -9.94
C LYS A 642 22.13 12.95 -9.28
N GLU A 643 21.07 12.57 -10.00
CA GLU A 643 19.69 12.63 -9.50
C GLU A 643 18.82 11.56 -10.17
N PHE A 644 18.00 10.87 -9.39
CA PHE A 644 16.99 9.94 -9.90
C PHE A 644 15.67 10.10 -9.14
N HIS A 645 14.61 10.43 -9.87
CA HIS A 645 13.25 10.42 -9.34
C HIS A 645 12.25 10.15 -10.46
N PRO A 646 10.96 9.91 -10.16
CA PRO A 646 9.95 9.70 -11.20
C PRO A 646 9.97 10.81 -12.25
N GLY A 647 10.27 10.45 -13.50
CA GLY A 647 10.35 11.37 -14.64
C GLY A 647 11.63 12.20 -14.77
N CYS A 648 12.70 11.93 -13.99
CA CYS A 648 13.99 12.60 -14.14
C CYS A 648 15.17 11.66 -13.85
N VAL A 649 16.15 11.66 -14.75
CA VAL A 649 17.44 10.97 -14.57
C VAL A 649 18.55 11.93 -14.95
N ALA A 650 19.35 12.37 -13.98
CA ALA A 650 20.52 13.21 -14.19
C ALA A 650 21.80 12.41 -13.89
N LEU A 651 22.75 12.46 -14.80
CA LEU A 651 23.97 11.66 -14.79
C LEU A 651 25.18 12.57 -15.05
N LEU A 652 26.31 12.19 -14.45
CA LEU A 652 27.62 12.74 -14.79
C LEU A 652 28.39 11.66 -15.51
N ALA A 653 28.69 11.91 -16.78
CA ALA A 653 29.37 10.96 -17.65
C ALA A 653 30.73 11.51 -18.07
N HIS A 654 31.71 10.63 -18.22
CA HIS A 654 32.99 10.94 -18.83
C HIS A 654 33.27 9.94 -19.92
N THR A 655 33.72 10.40 -21.08
CA THR A 655 34.10 9.54 -22.20
C THR A 655 35.39 10.03 -22.85
N LYS A 656 36.23 9.11 -23.36
CA LYS A 656 37.47 9.45 -24.10
C LYS A 656 37.25 9.55 -25.61
N SER A 657 36.22 8.87 -26.09
CA SER A 657 35.82 8.77 -27.50
C SER A 657 34.31 8.90 -27.56
N PRO A 658 33.70 9.12 -28.75
CA PRO A 658 32.25 9.04 -28.88
C PRO A 658 31.73 7.71 -28.31
N SER A 659 30.75 7.78 -27.40
CA SER A 659 30.18 6.61 -26.72
C SER A 659 28.65 6.68 -26.71
N LEU A 660 27.97 5.55 -26.97
CA LEU A 660 26.53 5.46 -26.76
C LEU A 660 26.24 5.16 -25.29
N LEU A 661 25.63 6.12 -24.59
CA LEU A 661 25.06 5.93 -23.26
C LEU A 661 23.63 5.40 -23.40
N VAL A 662 23.30 4.31 -22.73
CA VAL A 662 21.98 3.68 -22.74
C VAL A 662 21.39 3.68 -21.33
N ILE A 663 20.11 4.02 -21.22
CA ILE A 663 19.33 3.91 -19.98
C ILE A 663 18.23 2.88 -20.19
N SER A 664 18.17 1.90 -19.29
CA SER A 664 17.13 0.88 -19.20
C SER A 664 15.83 1.44 -18.61
N GLN A 665 15.34 2.50 -19.23
CA GLN A 665 14.01 3.07 -19.04
C GLN A 665 13.28 3.10 -20.38
N ALA A 666 11.98 2.79 -20.37
CA ALA A 666 11.15 2.78 -21.56
C ALA A 666 11.10 4.17 -22.21
N TRP A 667 11.28 4.19 -23.52
CA TRP A 667 11.04 5.35 -24.35
C TRP A 667 9.54 5.57 -24.51
N PHE A 668 9.11 6.83 -24.40
CA PHE A 668 7.74 7.28 -24.62
C PHE A 668 7.75 8.77 -25.04
N PRO A 669 6.82 9.23 -25.90
CA PRO A 669 6.76 10.65 -26.26
C PRO A 669 6.57 11.57 -25.05
N GLY A 670 7.44 12.57 -24.92
CA GLY A 670 7.47 13.48 -23.76
C GLY A 670 8.80 13.46 -23.01
N TRP A 671 9.62 12.42 -23.22
CA TRP A 671 11.02 12.44 -22.81
C TRP A 671 11.81 13.48 -23.62
N LYS A 672 12.59 14.29 -22.91
CA LYS A 672 13.59 15.21 -23.45
C LYS A 672 14.93 14.91 -22.79
N ALA A 673 16.00 15.12 -23.53
CA ALA A 673 17.35 15.02 -23.01
C ALA A 673 18.11 16.33 -23.23
N SER A 674 18.96 16.68 -22.28
CA SER A 674 19.96 17.73 -22.43
C SER A 674 21.35 17.21 -22.12
N LEU A 675 22.32 17.65 -22.92
CA LEU A 675 23.75 17.48 -22.71
C LEU A 675 24.33 18.85 -22.36
N ASP A 676 24.88 19.01 -21.16
CA ASP A 676 25.45 20.27 -20.65
C ASP A 676 24.47 21.46 -20.76
N GLY A 677 23.18 21.18 -20.53
CA GLY A 677 22.09 22.17 -20.62
C GLY A 677 21.54 22.42 -22.03
N HIS A 678 22.15 21.83 -23.07
CA HIS A 678 21.68 21.94 -24.46
C HIS A 678 20.82 20.75 -24.85
N ASN A 679 19.66 20.99 -25.48
CA ASN A 679 18.76 19.91 -25.90
C ASN A 679 19.42 19.02 -26.94
N VAL A 680 19.33 17.70 -26.72
CA VAL A 680 19.85 16.67 -27.63
C VAL A 680 18.76 15.65 -27.97
N LYS A 681 18.90 15.00 -29.12
CA LYS A 681 17.96 13.97 -29.58
C LYS A 681 18.17 12.68 -28.78
N ILE A 682 17.09 12.07 -28.31
CA ILE A 682 17.08 10.72 -27.71
C ILE A 682 16.92 9.70 -28.83
N PHE A 683 17.80 8.70 -28.85
CA PHE A 683 17.70 7.55 -29.73
C PHE A 683 16.89 6.43 -29.08
N LYS A 684 16.05 5.75 -29.86
CA LYS A 684 15.26 4.62 -29.38
C LYS A 684 16.07 3.34 -29.55
N ILE A 685 16.64 2.86 -28.44
CA ILE A 685 17.54 1.70 -28.43
C ILE A 685 16.75 0.43 -28.16
N ASN A 686 17.07 -0.65 -28.86
CA ASN A 686 16.40 -1.94 -28.75
C ASN A 686 14.87 -1.87 -28.92
N GLY A 687 14.38 -0.88 -29.68
CA GLY A 687 12.94 -0.63 -29.86
C GLY A 687 12.20 -0.23 -28.58
N PHE A 688 12.92 0.01 -27.47
CA PHE A 688 12.33 0.16 -26.13
C PHE A 688 13.08 1.13 -25.22
N GLN A 689 14.40 1.04 -25.09
CA GLN A 689 15.24 1.85 -24.19
C GLN A 689 15.52 3.25 -24.77
N MET A 690 16.05 4.14 -23.94
CA MET A 690 16.53 5.46 -24.35
C MET A 690 18.06 5.47 -24.44
N GLY A 691 18.61 6.11 -25.47
CA GLY A 691 20.06 6.28 -25.64
C GLY A 691 20.46 7.68 -26.09
N LEU A 692 21.70 8.07 -25.75
CA LEU A 692 22.33 9.31 -26.16
C LEU A 692 23.76 9.05 -26.61
N LEU A 693 24.16 9.65 -27.72
CA LEU A 693 25.54 9.67 -28.16
C LEU A 693 26.27 10.81 -27.43
N LEU A 694 27.29 10.47 -26.65
CA LEU A 694 28.11 11.44 -25.94
C LEU A 694 29.39 11.70 -26.73
N PRO A 695 29.79 12.98 -26.92
CA PRO A 695 31.12 13.29 -27.42
C PRO A 695 32.18 13.04 -26.32
N PRO A 696 33.48 13.05 -26.68
CA PRO A 696 34.58 12.99 -25.72
C PRO A 696 34.54 14.16 -24.74
N GLY A 697 34.74 13.88 -23.44
CA GLY A 697 34.76 14.88 -22.38
C GLY A 697 33.97 14.47 -21.14
N ASP A 698 33.92 15.40 -20.18
CA ASP A 698 33.03 15.34 -19.03
C ASP A 698 31.71 16.03 -19.37
N HIS A 699 30.60 15.36 -19.10
CA HIS A 699 29.27 15.81 -19.50
C HIS A 699 28.24 15.63 -18.39
N GLU A 700 27.37 16.62 -18.23
CA GLU A 700 26.11 16.47 -17.50
C GLU A 700 25.00 16.07 -18.48
N VAL A 701 24.43 14.89 -18.24
CA VAL A 701 23.35 14.33 -19.05
C VAL A 701 22.08 14.32 -18.24
N VAL A 702 21.01 14.95 -18.73
CA VAL A 702 19.73 15.02 -18.02
C VAL A 702 18.58 14.58 -18.92
N PHE A 703 17.88 13.53 -18.51
CA PHE A 703 16.61 13.10 -19.09
C PHE A 703 15.47 13.62 -18.22
N ARG A 704 14.48 14.29 -18.82
CA ARG A 704 13.25 14.73 -18.15
C ARG A 704 12.02 14.32 -18.95
N PHE A 705 11.02 13.80 -18.24
CA PHE A 705 9.72 13.52 -18.81
C PHE A 705 8.78 14.70 -18.55
N GLU A 706 8.34 15.37 -19.61
CA GLU A 706 7.47 16.54 -19.53
C GLU A 706 6.19 16.34 -20.32
N ASN A 707 5.06 16.76 -19.75
CA ASN A 707 3.78 16.76 -20.46
C ASN A 707 2.95 18.02 -20.17
N PRO A 708 3.29 19.16 -20.80
CA PRO A 708 2.61 20.44 -20.54
C PRO A 708 1.11 20.41 -20.88
N LEU A 709 0.71 19.68 -21.93
CA LEU A 709 -0.70 19.56 -22.33
C LEU A 709 -1.52 18.86 -21.25
N LEU A 710 -1.03 17.72 -20.75
CA LEU A 710 -1.68 17.00 -19.66
C LEU A 710 -1.75 17.87 -18.39
N MET A 711 -0.69 18.61 -18.07
CA MET A 711 -0.71 19.51 -16.91
C MET A 711 -1.75 20.61 -17.04
N LYS A 712 -1.89 21.23 -18.22
CA LYS A 712 -2.97 22.21 -18.48
C LYS A 712 -4.35 21.56 -18.33
N ALA A 713 -4.54 20.36 -18.87
CA ALA A 713 -5.79 19.62 -18.76
C ALA A 713 -6.11 19.21 -17.31
N PHE A 714 -5.10 18.85 -16.53
CA PHE A 714 -5.22 18.56 -15.10
C PHE A 714 -5.72 19.80 -14.34
N TRP A 715 -5.06 20.95 -14.49
CA TRP A 715 -5.47 22.18 -13.81
C TRP A 715 -6.86 22.66 -14.23
N PHE A 716 -7.22 22.51 -15.51
CA PHE A 716 -8.58 22.78 -15.98
C PHE A 716 -9.59 21.87 -15.29
N SER A 717 -9.35 20.55 -15.31
CA SER A 717 -10.22 19.55 -14.67
C SER A 717 -10.36 19.78 -13.16
N ALA A 718 -9.25 20.05 -12.47
CA ALA A 718 -9.21 20.36 -11.05
C ALA A 718 -9.99 21.65 -10.71
N THR A 719 -9.93 22.67 -11.59
CA THR A 719 -10.69 23.91 -11.42
C THR A 719 -12.19 23.69 -11.59
N ILE A 720 -12.61 22.87 -12.57
CA ILE A 720 -14.02 22.49 -12.70
C ILE A 720 -14.49 21.72 -11.47
N PHE A 721 -13.70 20.76 -10.99
CA PHE A 721 -14.04 20.01 -9.77
C PHE A 721 -14.12 20.92 -8.54
N PHE A 722 -13.22 21.88 -8.41
CA PHE A 722 -13.27 22.92 -7.39
C PHE A 722 -14.58 23.73 -7.44
N ILE A 723 -15.01 24.16 -8.63
CA ILE A 723 -16.30 24.87 -8.81
C ILE A 723 -17.47 24.00 -8.36
N VAL A 724 -17.47 22.70 -8.70
CA VAL A 724 -18.49 21.74 -8.25
C VAL A 724 -18.53 21.67 -6.72
N LEU A 725 -17.39 21.60 -6.05
CA LEU A 725 -17.31 21.58 -4.59
C LEU A 725 -17.87 22.86 -3.95
N VAL A 726 -17.50 24.04 -4.48
CA VAL A 726 -18.01 25.33 -4.02
C VAL A 726 -19.53 25.40 -4.21
N ALA A 727 -20.05 24.95 -5.36
CA ALA A 727 -21.48 24.92 -5.62
C ALA A 727 -22.24 24.01 -4.64
N ILE A 728 -21.70 22.84 -4.32
CA ILE A 728 -22.28 21.93 -3.32
C ILE A 728 -22.24 22.56 -1.92
N GLY A 729 -21.12 23.14 -1.53
CA GLY A 729 -20.98 23.84 -0.25
C GLY A 729 -21.99 24.99 -0.11
N PHE A 730 -22.17 25.77 -1.17
CA PHE A 730 -23.15 26.85 -1.22
C PHE A 730 -24.58 26.33 -1.06
N VAL A 731 -24.93 25.24 -1.77
CA VAL A 731 -26.24 24.59 -1.64
C VAL A 731 -26.47 24.09 -0.22
N PHE A 732 -25.47 23.46 0.40
CA PHE A 732 -25.58 22.94 1.77
C PHE A 732 -25.79 24.03 2.82
N LEU A 733 -25.18 25.21 2.61
CA LEU A 733 -25.27 26.36 3.51
C LEU A 733 -26.49 27.26 3.24
N ARG A 734 -27.22 27.04 2.13
CA ARG A 734 -28.33 27.90 1.67
C ARG A 734 -29.34 28.19 2.77
N ASP A 735 -29.74 27.17 3.52
CA ASP A 735 -30.79 27.27 4.54
C ASP A 735 -30.24 27.40 5.97
N LYS A 736 -28.91 27.24 6.15
CA LYS A 736 -28.24 27.24 7.46
C LYS A 736 -27.62 28.59 7.81
N VAL A 737 -27.24 29.36 6.80
CA VAL A 737 -26.60 30.68 6.94
C VAL A 737 -27.51 31.69 6.23
N LYS A 738 -27.68 32.91 6.77
CA LYS A 738 -28.52 33.93 6.12
C LYS A 738 -27.72 34.79 5.12
N SER A 739 -26.53 35.24 5.52
CA SER A 739 -25.67 36.12 4.70
C SER A 739 -25.09 35.40 3.50
N ILE A 740 -25.25 35.98 2.31
CA ILE A 740 -24.69 35.45 1.05
C ILE A 740 -23.15 35.49 1.05
N HIS A 741 -22.54 36.53 1.64
CA HIS A 741 -21.09 36.64 1.76
C HIS A 741 -20.51 35.55 2.66
N GLN A 742 -21.19 35.24 3.78
CA GLN A 742 -20.77 34.15 4.66
C GLN A 742 -20.95 32.78 4.00
N LYS A 743 -22.02 32.56 3.23
CA LYS A 743 -22.20 31.33 2.43
C LYS A 743 -21.06 31.14 1.45
N LEU A 744 -20.76 32.17 0.65
CA LEU A 744 -19.69 32.14 -0.34
C LEU A 744 -18.35 31.86 0.34
N PHE A 745 -18.01 32.59 1.40
CA PHE A 745 -16.79 32.39 2.17
C PHE A 745 -16.67 30.96 2.69
N LEU A 746 -17.67 30.47 3.44
CA LEU A 746 -17.64 29.11 4.01
C LEU A 746 -17.65 28.01 2.95
N SER A 747 -18.36 28.20 1.82
CA SER A 747 -18.35 27.27 0.70
C SER A 747 -17.03 27.25 -0.06
N PHE A 748 -16.24 28.32 0.05
CA PHE A 748 -14.96 28.47 -0.63
C PHE A 748 -13.79 27.98 0.21
N ILE A 749 -13.79 28.17 1.54
CA ILE A 749 -12.63 27.85 2.42
C ILE A 749 -12.15 26.42 2.23
N PHE A 750 -13.02 25.43 2.41
CA PHE A 750 -12.58 24.03 2.38
C PHE A 750 -12.07 23.60 1.00
N PRO A 751 -12.80 23.87 -0.11
CA PRO A 751 -12.26 23.63 -1.44
C PRO A 751 -10.97 24.41 -1.71
N ALA A 752 -10.84 25.64 -1.20
CA ALA A 752 -9.68 26.50 -1.44
C ALA A 752 -8.45 25.97 -0.72
N LEU A 753 -8.60 25.46 0.50
CA LEU A 753 -7.51 24.79 1.22
C LEU A 753 -7.06 23.53 0.46
N LEU A 754 -7.97 22.74 -0.10
CA LEU A 754 -7.62 21.58 -0.94
C LEU A 754 -6.88 22.00 -2.20
N TYR A 755 -7.39 23.00 -2.92
CA TYR A 755 -6.80 23.49 -4.17
C TYR A 755 -5.44 24.18 -3.93
N LEU A 756 -5.31 24.96 -2.86
CA LEU A 756 -4.05 25.56 -2.43
C LEU A 756 -3.05 24.49 -1.97
N GLY A 757 -3.50 23.45 -1.26
CA GLY A 757 -2.66 22.32 -0.88
C GLY A 757 -2.06 21.62 -2.10
N LEU A 758 -2.85 21.45 -3.17
CA LEU A 758 -2.35 20.98 -4.46
C LEU A 758 -1.28 21.95 -4.99
N ILE A 759 -1.59 23.24 -5.17
CA ILE A 759 -0.64 24.23 -5.71
C ILE A 759 0.66 24.27 -4.90
N VAL A 760 0.57 24.33 -3.56
CA VAL A 760 1.74 24.40 -2.67
C VAL A 760 2.59 23.13 -2.79
N SER A 761 1.99 21.95 -2.89
CA SER A 761 2.73 20.70 -3.15
C SER A 761 3.52 20.78 -4.46
N PHE A 762 2.93 21.33 -5.53
CA PHE A 762 3.63 21.55 -6.80
C PHE A 762 4.76 22.61 -6.68
N MET A 763 4.50 23.73 -5.99
CA MET A 763 5.50 24.80 -5.83
C MET A 763 6.67 24.38 -4.93
N ASN A 764 6.40 23.71 -3.80
CA ASN A 764 7.44 23.25 -2.88
C ASN A 764 8.34 22.19 -3.50
N GLY A 765 7.83 21.37 -4.44
CA GLY A 765 8.64 20.47 -5.25
C GLY A 765 9.73 21.18 -6.05
N THR A 766 9.44 22.38 -6.56
CA THR A 766 10.43 23.19 -7.27
C THR A 766 11.44 23.86 -6.33
N GLN A 767 11.01 24.32 -5.15
CA GLN A 767 11.88 24.98 -4.18
C GLN A 767 12.80 24.01 -3.42
N ALA A 768 12.32 22.84 -2.98
CA ALA A 768 13.17 21.83 -2.31
C ALA A 768 14.28 21.30 -3.24
N ARG A 769 14.01 21.22 -4.56
CA ARG A 769 15.02 20.92 -5.58
C ARG A 769 15.98 22.08 -5.80
N SER A 770 15.49 23.33 -5.79
CA SER A 770 16.34 24.51 -5.87
C SER A 770 17.25 24.69 -4.64
N ALA A 771 16.82 24.25 -3.46
CA ALA A 771 17.61 24.29 -2.23
C ALA A 771 18.76 23.27 -2.28
N LYS A 772 18.49 22.03 -2.71
CA LYS A 772 19.53 21.03 -2.98
C LYS A 772 20.49 21.44 -4.10
N ALA A 773 19.97 22.05 -5.18
CA ALA A 773 20.81 22.62 -6.24
C ALA A 773 21.58 23.87 -5.79
N GLY A 774 21.03 24.64 -4.83
CA GLY A 774 21.64 25.79 -4.18
C GLY A 774 22.83 25.40 -3.30
N GLU A 775 22.69 24.33 -2.53
CA GLU A 775 23.80 23.73 -1.77
C GLU A 775 24.90 23.22 -2.71
N LEU A 776 24.54 22.56 -3.81
CA LEU A 776 25.50 22.09 -4.82
C LEU A 776 26.22 23.25 -5.54
N SER A 777 25.50 24.33 -5.87
CA SER A 777 26.08 25.51 -6.52
C SER A 777 26.89 26.41 -5.58
N ALA A 778 26.58 26.43 -4.28
CA ALA A 778 27.44 27.02 -3.25
C ALA A 778 28.74 26.21 -3.09
N LEU A 779 28.65 24.88 -3.18
CA LEU A 779 29.81 23.98 -3.16
C LEU A 779 30.70 24.16 -4.40
N LEU A 780 30.10 24.28 -5.60
CA LEU A 780 30.83 24.54 -6.85
C LEU A 780 31.60 25.88 -6.81
N ARG A 781 31.01 26.93 -6.22
CA ARG A 781 31.71 28.22 -6.01
C ARG A 781 32.86 28.10 -5.00
N LEU A 782 32.70 27.28 -3.96
CA LEU A 782 33.78 26.99 -3.00
C LEU A 782 34.95 26.24 -3.67
N ILE A 783 34.66 25.37 -4.63
CA ILE A 783 35.66 24.63 -5.43
C ILE A 783 36.39 25.55 -6.40
N GLU A 784 35.68 26.47 -7.06
CA GLU A 784 36.31 27.50 -7.91
C GLU A 784 37.24 28.42 -7.10
N GLN A 785 36.90 28.70 -5.84
CA GLN A 785 37.72 29.52 -4.95
C GLN A 785 38.92 28.78 -4.34
N THR A 786 38.83 27.47 -4.14
CA THR A 786 39.87 26.67 -3.44
C THR A 786 40.76 25.86 -4.38
N GLY A 787 40.36 25.67 -5.64
CA GLY A 787 41.12 24.89 -6.63
C GLY A 787 41.14 23.37 -6.39
N ASP A 788 40.47 22.88 -5.34
CA ASP A 788 40.49 21.48 -4.94
C ASP A 788 39.42 20.66 -5.68
N ARG A 789 39.78 20.14 -6.86
CA ARG A 789 38.91 19.29 -7.70
C ARG A 789 38.50 17.98 -7.03
N ASN A 790 39.19 17.54 -5.96
CA ASN A 790 38.86 16.31 -5.24
C ASN A 790 37.58 16.43 -4.39
N ALA A 791 37.17 17.64 -4.02
CA ALA A 791 35.91 17.87 -3.32
C ALA A 791 34.67 17.51 -4.18
N LEU A 792 34.80 17.56 -5.51
CA LEU A 792 33.73 17.25 -6.46
C LEU A 792 33.49 15.73 -6.56
N LEU A 793 34.54 14.92 -6.40
CA LEU A 793 34.46 13.45 -6.30
C LEU A 793 33.78 12.98 -5.02
N VAL A 794 33.83 13.78 -3.95
CA VAL A 794 33.30 13.42 -2.63
C VAL A 794 31.78 13.62 -2.51
N THR A 795 31.11 14.22 -3.48
CA THR A 795 29.66 14.49 -3.37
C THR A 795 28.84 14.25 -4.64
N SER A 796 29.47 13.92 -5.77
CA SER A 796 28.80 13.73 -7.07
C SER A 796 28.52 12.26 -7.46
N GLY A 797 28.79 11.32 -6.56
CA GLY A 797 28.22 9.97 -6.58
C GLY A 797 27.67 9.70 -5.18
N GLY A 798 26.45 9.18 -5.09
CA GLY A 798 25.82 8.85 -3.80
C GLY A 798 26.75 7.97 -2.96
N TRP A 799 27.36 8.60 -1.94
CA TRP A 799 28.36 8.15 -0.95
C TRP A 799 29.83 8.43 -1.29
N PRO A 800 30.50 9.20 -0.40
CA PRO A 800 31.57 8.58 0.38
C PRO A 800 31.41 8.68 1.91
N TYR A 801 30.50 9.47 2.48
CA TYR A 801 30.32 9.55 3.94
C TYR A 801 28.89 10.00 4.31
N LEU A 802 28.19 9.29 5.21
CA LEU A 802 27.37 9.99 6.21
C LEU A 802 28.29 10.15 7.42
N VAL A 803 28.59 11.39 7.78
CA VAL A 803 28.98 11.70 9.16
C VAL A 803 27.67 11.94 9.88
N ASP A 804 27.08 10.88 10.44
CA ASP A 804 25.93 11.07 11.32
C ASP A 804 26.46 11.59 12.66
N SER A 805 26.13 12.84 13.00
CA SER A 805 26.44 13.37 14.31
C SER A 805 25.38 12.90 15.29
N LEU A 806 25.82 12.17 16.32
CA LEU A 806 25.08 11.71 17.51
C LEU A 806 24.35 10.35 17.40
N VAL A 807 25.10 9.27 17.62
CA VAL A 807 24.56 8.15 18.41
C VAL A 807 24.79 8.48 19.88
N SER A 808 23.86 9.20 20.51
CA SER A 808 23.90 9.40 21.97
C SER A 808 23.33 8.17 22.68
N SER A 809 24.20 7.23 23.01
CA SER A 809 23.93 6.24 24.06
C SER A 809 24.83 6.57 25.24
N GLY A 810 24.26 7.04 26.35
CA GLY A 810 24.98 7.20 27.62
C GLY A 810 25.97 8.39 27.72
N GLY A 811 25.95 9.35 26.80
CA GLY A 811 26.68 10.61 26.92
C GLY A 811 28.12 10.62 26.37
N LEU A 812 28.46 9.70 25.46
CA LEU A 812 29.67 9.78 24.62
C LEU A 812 29.29 10.34 23.22
N SER A 813 30.06 11.31 22.72
CA SER A 813 29.95 11.76 21.32
C SER A 813 30.88 10.94 20.44
N LEU A 814 30.34 9.98 19.69
CA LEU A 814 31.08 9.25 18.65
C LEU A 814 30.83 9.88 17.28
N LYS A 815 31.86 9.98 16.45
CA LYS A 815 31.74 10.35 15.04
C LYS A 815 31.68 9.07 14.22
N THR A 816 30.50 8.71 13.72
CA THR A 816 30.30 7.53 12.87
C THR A 816 30.66 7.87 11.43
N LEU A 817 31.41 6.99 10.75
CA LEU A 817 31.76 7.14 9.34
C LEU A 817 31.38 5.87 8.59
N HIS A 818 30.46 5.98 7.63
CA HIS A 818 30.09 4.88 6.74
C HIS A 818 31.00 4.88 5.51
N LEU A 819 31.89 3.88 5.39
CA LEU A 819 32.70 3.67 4.19
C LEU A 819 31.86 2.99 3.10
N GLY A 820 32.04 3.41 1.85
CA GLY A 820 31.33 2.87 0.67
C GLY A 820 31.78 1.44 0.33
N THR A 821 31.37 0.90 -0.83
CA THR A 821 31.65 -0.49 -1.27
C THR A 821 32.94 -0.67 -2.09
N ASP A 822 33.69 0.41 -2.33
CA ASP A 822 34.96 0.40 -3.07
C ASP A 822 36.15 0.47 -2.08
N PRO A 823 36.99 -0.59 -1.97
CA PRO A 823 38.08 -0.65 -1.01
C PRO A 823 39.18 0.40 -1.24
N GLU A 824 39.57 0.67 -2.49
CA GLU A 824 40.65 1.63 -2.80
C GLU A 824 40.21 3.05 -2.48
N PHE A 825 38.98 3.40 -2.86
CA PHE A 825 38.42 4.72 -2.57
C PHE A 825 38.20 4.93 -1.06
N SER A 826 37.76 3.89 -0.35
CA SER A 826 37.60 3.90 1.11
C SER A 826 38.94 4.10 1.84
N LEU A 827 40.03 3.51 1.35
CA LEU A 827 41.38 3.70 1.88
C LEU A 827 41.89 5.14 1.66
N GLN A 828 41.69 5.68 0.46
CA GLN A 828 42.11 7.06 0.12
C GLN A 828 41.30 8.12 0.90
N ALA A 829 40.01 7.83 1.11
CA ALA A 829 39.10 8.58 1.96
C ALA A 829 39.56 8.60 3.44
N LEU A 830 39.99 7.44 3.94
CA LEU A 830 40.49 7.28 5.30
C LEU A 830 41.82 8.02 5.49
N ASP A 831 42.74 7.93 4.53
CA ASP A 831 44.03 8.61 4.53
C ASP A 831 43.87 10.14 4.61
N ASN A 832 42.93 10.71 3.86
CA ASN A 832 42.64 12.13 3.89
C ASN A 832 42.03 12.60 5.23
N LEU A 833 41.23 11.74 5.88
CA LEU A 833 40.62 12.01 7.17
C LEU A 833 41.62 11.95 8.33
N LEU A 834 42.52 10.97 8.27
CA LEU A 834 43.61 10.78 9.23
C LEU A 834 44.68 11.87 9.12
N ASN A 835 44.98 12.35 7.90
CA ASN A 835 45.92 13.44 7.68
C ASN A 835 45.39 14.83 8.11
N ARG A 836 44.06 15.03 8.18
CA ARG A 836 43.44 16.33 8.50
C ARG A 836 43.09 16.55 9.97
N ASN A 837 43.08 15.51 10.83
CA ASN A 837 42.71 15.63 12.25
C ASN A 837 43.78 15.08 13.21
N LYS A 838 44.22 15.89 14.18
CA LYS A 838 44.84 15.43 15.45
C LYS A 838 43.82 15.80 16.54
N PRO A 839 43.07 14.88 17.21
CA PRO A 839 43.50 13.63 17.84
C PRO A 839 42.57 12.42 17.57
N GLU A 840 42.81 11.29 18.27
CA GLU A 840 42.09 10.01 18.25
C GLU A 840 40.61 10.06 17.82
N VAL A 841 40.28 9.29 16.77
CA VAL A 841 38.91 9.13 16.27
C VAL A 841 38.50 7.66 16.39
N LEU A 842 37.36 7.41 17.04
CA LEU A 842 36.71 6.11 17.03
C LEU A 842 35.78 6.02 15.82
N PHE A 843 35.96 4.99 14.98
CA PHE A 843 35.12 4.71 13.82
C PHE A 843 34.23 3.51 14.10
N LEU A 844 33.00 3.51 13.60
CA LEU A 844 32.11 2.35 13.63
C LEU A 844 31.82 1.91 12.20
N LEU A 845 32.32 0.75 11.82
CA LEU A 845 32.13 0.10 10.52
C LEU A 845 30.91 -0.82 10.55
N ASN A 846 30.16 -0.89 9.46
CA ASN A 846 29.05 -1.84 9.31
C ASN A 846 29.48 -2.97 8.35
N ASP A 847 29.62 -4.19 8.86
CA ASP A 847 30.34 -5.29 8.18
C ASP A 847 29.49 -6.00 7.10
N GLU A 848 28.17 -5.74 7.04
CA GLU A 848 27.27 -6.41 6.07
C GLU A 848 27.62 -6.15 4.59
N MET A 849 28.39 -5.09 4.28
CA MET A 849 28.70 -4.71 2.89
C MET A 849 29.86 -5.48 2.26
N TYR A 850 30.66 -6.23 3.03
CA TYR A 850 31.88 -6.87 2.54
C TYR A 850 31.95 -8.36 2.94
N LYS A 851 31.20 -9.21 2.22
CA LYS A 851 31.17 -10.66 2.49
C LYS A 851 32.42 -11.42 2.03
N ASP A 852 33.21 -10.85 1.13
CA ASP A 852 34.30 -11.56 0.45
C ASP A 852 35.72 -11.14 0.91
N PHE A 853 35.83 -10.12 1.76
CA PHE A 853 37.12 -9.65 2.31
C PHE A 853 36.92 -9.17 3.75
N SER A 854 37.81 -9.53 4.68
CA SER A 854 37.82 -8.89 6.00
C SER A 854 38.40 -7.48 5.83
N VAL A 855 37.58 -6.46 6.06
CA VAL A 855 38.02 -5.05 6.10
C VAL A 855 39.14 -4.86 7.12
N GLU A 856 39.15 -5.71 8.16
CA GLU A 856 40.20 -5.80 9.17
C GLU A 856 41.59 -6.11 8.57
N ASP A 857 41.72 -7.07 7.66
CA ASP A 857 43.01 -7.45 7.06
C ASP A 857 43.58 -6.32 6.20
N ILE A 858 42.73 -5.63 5.44
CA ILE A 858 43.13 -4.50 4.58
C ILE A 858 43.63 -3.33 5.44
N LEU A 859 42.97 -3.07 6.57
CA LEU A 859 43.35 -1.96 7.46
C LEU A 859 44.60 -2.25 8.28
N ARG A 860 44.77 -3.49 8.77
CA ARG A 860 46.00 -3.91 9.46
C ARG A 860 47.22 -3.88 8.53
N THR A 861 47.01 -4.18 7.25
CA THR A 861 48.08 -4.16 6.23
C THR A 861 48.55 -2.73 5.92
N ASN A 862 47.63 -1.76 5.91
CA ASN A 862 47.93 -0.39 5.50
C ASN A 862 48.22 0.57 6.68
N TYR A 863 47.76 0.27 7.90
CA TYR A 863 47.92 1.14 9.07
C TYR A 863 48.38 0.34 10.31
N ALA A 864 49.70 0.29 10.51
CA ALA A 864 50.33 -0.46 11.61
C ALA A 864 49.99 0.04 13.04
N ALA A 865 49.31 1.18 13.16
CA ALA A 865 48.90 1.82 14.43
C ALA A 865 47.37 1.83 14.63
N CYS A 866 46.66 0.88 14.01
CA CYS A 866 45.21 0.69 14.13
C CYS A 866 44.89 -0.46 15.09
N ASP A 867 44.22 -0.17 16.21
CA ASP A 867 43.62 -1.19 17.07
C ASP A 867 42.18 -1.46 16.63
N THR A 868 41.81 -2.74 16.56
CA THR A 868 40.46 -3.20 16.21
C THR A 868 39.73 -3.64 17.47
N LEU A 869 38.58 -3.03 17.77
CA LEU A 869 37.74 -3.30 18.93
C LEU A 869 36.38 -3.80 18.42
N PHE A 870 36.00 -5.04 18.72
CA PHE A 870 34.71 -5.60 18.29
C PHE A 870 33.58 -5.14 19.21
N VAL A 871 32.46 -4.68 18.63
CA VAL A 871 31.27 -4.24 19.39
C VAL A 871 30.11 -5.24 19.23
N ASP A 872 29.83 -5.73 18.01
CA ASP A 872 29.03 -6.94 17.74
C ASP A 872 29.30 -7.50 16.31
N LYS A 873 28.65 -8.62 15.90
CA LYS A 873 28.74 -9.25 14.56
C LYS A 873 28.59 -8.28 13.38
N GLU A 874 27.87 -7.17 13.54
CA GLU A 874 27.62 -6.20 12.46
C GLU A 874 28.50 -4.95 12.58
N LYS A 875 29.22 -4.75 13.69
CA LYS A 875 29.84 -3.46 14.04
C LYS A 875 31.27 -3.57 14.55
N LEU A 876 32.18 -2.95 13.80
CA LEU A 876 33.62 -2.88 14.07
C LEU A 876 34.01 -1.48 14.57
N LEU A 877 34.65 -1.39 15.73
CA LEU A 877 35.14 -0.13 16.28
C LEU A 877 36.65 -0.01 16.05
N LEU A 878 37.10 0.99 15.30
CA LEU A 878 38.53 1.16 14.98
C LEU A 878 39.11 2.38 15.69
N ARG A 879 40.35 2.24 16.19
CA ARG A 879 41.10 3.33 16.82
C ARG A 879 42.46 3.49 16.16
N PHE A 880 42.78 4.71 15.74
CA PHE A 880 44.06 5.06 15.13
C PHE A 880 44.89 5.91 16.10
N HIS A 881 46.14 5.50 16.37
CA HIS A 881 47.04 6.21 17.28
C HIS A 881 47.88 7.26 16.53
N PRO A 882 47.96 8.52 16.99
CA PRO A 882 49.10 9.38 16.66
C PRO A 882 50.32 8.86 17.44
N GLN A 883 51.54 9.04 16.91
CA GLN A 883 52.79 8.65 17.59
C GLN A 883 52.84 9.22 19.03
N GLY A 884 52.50 8.39 20.01
CA GLY A 884 52.40 8.77 21.43
C GLY A 884 51.39 7.86 22.15
N LYS A 885 51.86 7.01 23.07
CA LYS A 885 51.07 5.99 23.77
C LYS A 885 49.89 6.61 24.57
N PRO A 886 48.64 6.24 24.29
CA PRO A 886 47.52 6.50 25.20
C PRO A 886 47.23 5.29 26.10
N HIS A 887 46.92 5.55 27.37
CA HIS A 887 46.57 4.54 28.37
C HIS A 887 45.11 4.06 28.22
N VAL A 888 44.86 3.17 27.26
CA VAL A 888 43.68 2.30 27.27
C VAL A 888 44.16 0.90 27.54
N VAL A 889 43.64 0.27 28.60
CA VAL A 889 44.01 -1.11 28.91
C VAL A 889 42.93 -2.03 28.39
N TYR A 890 43.27 -2.70 27.29
CA TYR A 890 42.56 -3.85 26.78
C TYR A 890 43.10 -5.10 27.48
N LYS A 891 42.20 -5.94 28.02
CA LYS A 891 42.52 -7.31 28.40
C LYS A 891 41.50 -8.23 27.75
N SER A 892 41.96 -9.30 27.12
CA SER A 892 41.15 -10.42 26.63
C SER A 892 41.58 -11.70 27.34
N CYS A 893 40.62 -12.58 27.67
CA CYS A 893 40.92 -13.86 28.30
C CYS A 893 41.80 -14.79 27.44
N LEU A 894 41.89 -14.62 26.12
CA LEU A 894 42.76 -15.47 25.30
C LEU A 894 44.25 -15.11 25.42
N ASP A 895 44.61 -13.97 26.01
CA ASP A 895 46.00 -13.67 26.35
C ASP A 895 46.41 -14.44 27.61
N SER A 896 47.35 -15.38 27.47
CA SER A 896 47.85 -16.32 28.49
C SER A 896 48.38 -15.67 29.79
N THR A 897 48.56 -14.35 29.79
CA THR A 897 49.04 -13.52 30.91
C THR A 897 47.92 -12.90 31.74
N SER A 898 46.65 -13.04 31.33
CA SER A 898 45.50 -12.35 31.93
C SER A 898 44.54 -13.24 32.72
N ILE A 899 44.67 -14.56 32.58
CA ILE A 899 43.88 -15.59 33.28
C ILE A 899 44.62 -16.03 34.55
N ASP A 900 43.89 -16.17 35.66
CA ASP A 900 44.39 -16.75 36.92
C ASP A 900 44.81 -18.21 36.70
N ASP A 901 45.98 -18.65 37.19
CA ASP A 901 46.56 -19.97 36.86
C ASP A 901 45.60 -21.15 37.17
N SER A 902 44.66 -20.97 38.10
CA SER A 902 43.60 -21.94 38.43
C SER A 902 42.52 -22.14 37.36
N GLN A 903 42.48 -21.33 36.30
CA GLN A 903 41.43 -21.33 35.27
C GLN A 903 41.90 -21.89 33.91
N ARG A 904 43.17 -22.27 33.77
CA ARG A 904 43.72 -22.83 32.52
C ARG A 904 43.13 -24.20 32.16
N ASP A 905 42.74 -24.99 33.15
CA ASP A 905 42.17 -26.33 32.95
C ASP A 905 40.73 -26.30 32.37
N LEU A 906 40.13 -25.12 32.22
CA LEU A 906 38.77 -24.92 31.70
C LEU A 906 38.70 -24.78 30.17
N PHE A 907 39.84 -24.75 29.46
CA PHE A 907 39.85 -24.68 28.00
C PHE A 907 39.41 -26.00 27.37
N GLN A 908 38.31 -25.97 26.63
CA GLN A 908 37.83 -27.07 25.80
C GLN A 908 37.31 -26.53 24.46
N PRO A 909 37.50 -27.27 23.36
CA PRO A 909 36.91 -26.85 22.09
C PRO A 909 35.38 -26.79 22.23
N ALA A 910 34.79 -25.69 21.78
CA ALA A 910 33.36 -25.59 21.60
C ALA A 910 32.89 -26.58 20.52
N PRO A 911 31.61 -26.98 20.50
CA PRO A 911 31.00 -27.80 19.44
C PRO A 911 31.29 -27.38 17.99
N ASP A 912 31.63 -26.12 17.73
CA ASP A 912 32.04 -25.61 16.42
C ASP A 912 33.55 -25.73 16.14
N GLY A 913 34.31 -26.35 17.05
CA GLY A 913 35.73 -26.64 16.94
C GLY A 913 36.67 -25.53 17.42
N LYS A 914 36.15 -24.39 17.89
CA LYS A 914 36.97 -23.26 18.33
C LYS A 914 37.42 -23.40 19.80
N PRO A 915 38.63 -22.94 20.17
CA PRO A 915 39.07 -22.95 21.56
C PRO A 915 38.22 -21.98 22.39
N ALA A 916 37.56 -22.49 23.43
CA ALA A 916 36.73 -21.70 24.34
C ALA A 916 36.90 -22.17 25.78
N ILE A 917 36.46 -21.35 26.74
CA ILE A 917 36.40 -21.71 28.15
C ILE A 917 35.04 -22.34 28.40
N ARG A 918 35.02 -23.62 28.80
CA ARG A 918 33.78 -24.32 29.15
C ARG A 918 33.49 -24.17 30.65
N LEU A 919 32.26 -23.78 30.97
CA LEU A 919 31.76 -23.61 32.33
C LEU A 919 30.65 -24.64 32.62
N ASP A 920 30.93 -25.58 33.52
CA ASP A 920 30.00 -26.65 33.91
C ASP A 920 29.41 -26.37 35.31
N SER A 921 28.15 -25.90 35.41
CA SER A 921 27.37 -25.67 36.64
C SER A 921 27.97 -24.75 37.73
N LEU A 922 27.11 -24.03 38.46
CA LEU A 922 27.51 -22.99 39.42
C LEU A 922 28.29 -23.55 40.62
N ARG A 923 29.62 -23.31 40.67
CA ARG A 923 30.38 -23.01 41.91
C ARG A 923 31.80 -22.56 41.59
N ARG A 924 32.06 -21.25 41.77
CA ARG A 924 33.39 -20.60 41.86
C ARG A 924 34.35 -20.93 40.70
N GLY A 925 34.19 -20.25 39.57
CA GLY A 925 35.18 -20.34 38.49
C GLY A 925 34.92 -19.52 37.23
N SER A 926 33.96 -18.60 37.20
CA SER A 926 33.72 -17.77 36.02
C SER A 926 34.99 -17.01 35.61
N PRO A 927 35.34 -16.97 34.32
CA PRO A 927 36.49 -16.21 33.86
C PRO A 927 36.30 -14.74 34.27
N SER A 928 37.31 -14.19 34.94
CA SER A 928 37.27 -12.82 35.43
C SER A 928 38.49 -12.06 34.95
N LEU A 929 38.27 -10.95 34.25
CA LEU A 929 39.34 -10.02 33.90
C LEU A 929 39.46 -8.96 34.98
N LYS A 930 40.67 -8.81 35.53
CA LYS A 930 40.97 -7.83 36.57
C LYS A 930 41.92 -6.74 36.04
N TYR A 931 41.59 -5.50 36.34
CA TYR A 931 42.41 -4.33 36.03
C TYR A 931 42.62 -3.46 37.27
N ALA A 932 43.88 -3.34 37.71
CA ALA A 932 44.24 -2.43 38.79
C ALA A 932 44.18 -0.99 38.29
N ILE A 933 43.39 -0.15 38.96
CA ILE A 933 43.16 1.23 38.53
C ILE A 933 44.35 2.09 38.99
N PRO A 934 45.00 2.84 38.09
CA PRO A 934 46.04 3.79 38.48
C PRO A 934 45.52 4.91 39.39
N ALA A 935 46.35 5.36 40.34
CA ALA A 935 45.98 6.37 41.35
C ALA A 935 45.45 7.69 40.75
N GLU A 936 45.89 8.04 39.54
CA GLU A 936 45.46 9.26 38.82
C GLU A 936 43.97 9.28 38.42
N TYR A 937 43.28 8.15 38.51
CA TYR A 937 41.84 8.02 38.22
C TYR A 937 40.97 7.96 39.48
N PHE A 938 41.56 8.06 40.68
CA PHE A 938 40.79 8.02 41.92
C PHE A 938 39.92 9.29 42.03
N GLY A 939 38.63 9.13 42.33
CA GLY A 939 37.65 10.22 42.34
C GLY A 939 37.04 10.58 40.97
N LYS A 940 37.55 10.03 39.86
CA LYS A 940 37.05 10.28 38.49
C LYS A 940 36.00 9.26 38.08
N SER A 941 35.21 9.60 37.06
CA SER A 941 34.23 8.69 36.45
C SER A 941 34.78 8.10 35.17
N LEU A 942 34.98 6.80 35.16
CA LEU A 942 35.45 6.03 34.01
C LEU A 942 34.26 5.43 33.27
N SER A 943 34.37 5.30 31.95
CA SER A 943 33.46 4.50 31.13
C SER A 943 34.08 3.14 30.90
N VAL A 944 33.36 2.10 31.29
CA VAL A 944 33.84 0.72 31.20
C VAL A 944 32.92 -0.06 30.26
N VAL A 945 33.51 -0.74 29.27
CA VAL A 945 32.80 -1.66 28.38
C VAL A 945 33.28 -3.07 28.71
N ALA A 946 32.33 -3.96 28.95
CA ALA A 946 32.62 -5.39 29.03
C ALA A 946 31.83 -6.12 27.95
N SER A 947 32.49 -7.05 27.27
CA SER A 947 31.89 -7.89 26.24
C SER A 947 32.40 -9.32 26.34
N SER A 948 31.61 -10.27 25.86
CA SER A 948 32.01 -11.67 25.74
C SER A 948 31.23 -12.37 24.64
N HIS A 949 31.87 -13.31 23.96
CA HIS A 949 31.27 -14.16 22.96
C HIS A 949 30.87 -15.50 23.60
N LEU A 950 29.59 -15.85 23.53
CA LEU A 950 29.02 -16.95 24.32
C LEU A 950 28.24 -17.90 23.40
N MET A 951 28.34 -19.21 23.63
CA MET A 951 27.37 -20.18 23.08
C MET A 951 26.52 -20.76 24.19
N LEU A 952 25.24 -20.42 24.16
CA LEU A 952 24.25 -20.87 25.12
C LEU A 952 23.66 -22.21 24.67
N THR A 953 23.57 -23.16 25.61
CA THR A 953 22.60 -24.25 25.48
C THR A 953 21.18 -23.69 25.69
N PRO A 954 20.15 -24.23 25.01
CA PRO A 954 18.79 -23.71 25.15
C PRO A 954 18.37 -23.63 26.63
N GLN A 955 17.73 -22.52 27.03
CA GLN A 955 17.18 -22.26 28.38
C GLN A 955 18.19 -21.86 29.50
N ALA A 956 19.47 -21.59 29.21
CA ALA A 956 20.41 -21.05 30.20
C ALA A 956 20.39 -19.50 30.25
N GLY A 957 20.26 -18.91 31.44
CA GLY A 957 20.35 -17.46 31.64
C GLY A 957 21.79 -17.04 31.97
N VAL A 958 22.32 -16.00 31.31
CA VAL A 958 23.67 -15.47 31.62
C VAL A 958 23.60 -13.97 31.89
N THR A 959 24.34 -13.56 32.93
CA THR A 959 24.47 -12.17 33.37
C THR A 959 25.93 -11.75 33.38
N LEU A 960 26.25 -10.60 32.78
CA LEU A 960 27.59 -10.01 32.82
C LEU A 960 27.66 -8.92 33.90
N TYR A 961 28.62 -9.05 34.81
CA TYR A 961 28.86 -8.12 35.91
C TYR A 961 30.16 -7.33 35.71
N ILE A 962 30.16 -6.07 36.15
CA ILE A 962 31.38 -5.32 36.44
C ILE A 962 31.35 -4.88 37.90
N GLU A 963 32.47 -5.08 38.56
CA GLU A 963 32.71 -4.70 39.94
C GLU A 963 33.96 -3.85 40.09
N VAL A 964 33.95 -2.97 41.08
CA VAL A 964 35.15 -2.35 41.64
C VAL A 964 35.39 -2.95 43.02
N VAL A 965 36.55 -3.55 43.20
CA VAL A 965 36.97 -4.22 44.45
C VAL A 965 38.21 -3.52 44.99
N ASP A 966 38.30 -3.31 46.29
CA ASP A 966 39.50 -2.79 46.95
C ASP A 966 39.84 -3.69 48.15
N ASN A 967 41.05 -4.25 48.19
CA ASN A 967 41.48 -5.22 49.21
C ASN A 967 40.48 -6.36 49.49
N ASN A 968 39.94 -6.97 48.42
CA ASN A 968 38.94 -8.05 48.47
C ASN A 968 37.54 -7.66 49.01
N GLU A 969 37.26 -6.38 49.26
CA GLU A 969 35.90 -5.89 49.51
C GLU A 969 35.31 -5.21 48.26
N THR A 970 34.11 -5.61 47.85
CA THR A 970 33.41 -5.00 46.70
C THR A 970 32.92 -3.61 47.07
N LEU A 971 33.54 -2.57 46.50
CA LEU A 971 33.15 -1.18 46.69
C LEU A 971 31.92 -0.80 45.86
N LEU A 972 31.78 -1.38 44.66
CA LEU A 972 30.65 -1.13 43.77
C LEU A 972 30.43 -2.33 42.83
N ARG A 973 29.21 -2.85 42.76
CA ARG A 973 28.79 -3.88 41.78
C ARG A 973 27.70 -3.31 40.90
N LYS A 974 27.84 -3.44 39.58
CA LYS A 974 26.81 -3.04 38.62
C LYS A 974 26.49 -4.21 37.71
N THR A 975 25.21 -4.56 37.63
CA THR A 975 24.68 -5.51 36.65
C THR A 975 24.49 -4.76 35.34
N ILE A 976 25.06 -5.26 34.25
CA ILE A 976 25.16 -4.47 33.02
C ILE A 976 24.33 -5.11 31.88
N SER A 977 24.15 -6.42 31.85
CA SER A 977 23.24 -7.08 30.91
C SER A 977 22.68 -8.40 31.45
N THR A 978 21.36 -8.60 31.35
CA THR A 978 20.66 -9.87 31.59
C THR A 978 19.93 -10.26 30.31
N ARG A 979 20.20 -11.46 29.77
CA ARG A 979 19.54 -11.93 28.56
C ARG A 979 19.18 -13.40 28.73
N GLN A 980 17.89 -13.70 28.93
CA GLN A 980 17.33 -15.00 28.55
C GLN A 980 17.18 -14.96 27.02
N ILE A 981 18.23 -15.33 26.30
CA ILE A 981 18.15 -15.46 24.84
C ILE A 981 17.76 -16.90 24.55
N GLU A 982 16.56 -17.12 24.02
CA GLU A 982 16.25 -18.37 23.35
C GLU A 982 16.94 -18.36 21.99
N PHE A 983 18.13 -18.94 21.90
CA PHE A 983 18.75 -19.22 20.62
C PHE A 983 18.12 -20.50 20.04
N PRO A 984 17.60 -20.49 18.80
CA PRO A 984 16.99 -21.67 18.20
C PRO A 984 17.97 -22.82 17.95
N ASP A 985 19.27 -22.52 17.81
CA ASP A 985 20.34 -23.46 17.46
C ASP A 985 21.64 -23.21 18.28
N LEU A 986 22.50 -24.23 18.41
CA LEU A 986 23.85 -24.19 19.00
C LEU A 986 24.77 -23.20 18.24
N SER A 987 24.62 -21.91 18.51
CA SER A 987 25.33 -20.83 17.82
C SER A 987 25.92 -19.83 18.80
N MET A 988 27.14 -19.33 18.51
CA MET A 988 27.79 -18.29 19.30
C MET A 988 27.15 -16.92 19.06
N GLY A 989 26.95 -16.16 20.15
CA GLY A 989 26.38 -14.81 20.15
C GLY A 989 27.11 -13.89 21.14
N TRP A 990 27.14 -12.59 20.82
CA TRP A 990 27.81 -11.59 21.65
C TRP A 990 26.91 -11.04 22.76
N LEU A 991 27.51 -10.85 23.94
CA LEU A 991 26.96 -10.12 25.07
C LEU A 991 27.90 -8.95 25.39
N ALA A 992 27.50 -7.72 25.09
CA ALA A 992 28.32 -6.52 25.29
C ALA A 992 27.50 -5.37 25.87
N GLN A 993 28.05 -4.64 26.85
CA GLN A 993 27.40 -3.43 27.34
C GLN A 993 28.35 -2.46 28.08
N THR A 994 27.99 -1.18 28.09
CA THR A 994 28.77 -0.07 28.65
C THR A 994 28.20 0.41 29.99
N ALA A 995 29.07 0.71 30.94
CA ALA A 995 28.73 1.32 32.22
C ALA A 995 29.68 2.45 32.60
N ARG A 996 29.12 3.56 33.07
CA ARG A 996 29.89 4.63 33.73
C ARG A 996 30.05 4.31 35.23
N ILE A 997 31.28 4.31 35.72
CA ILE A 997 31.65 3.95 37.09
C ILE A 997 32.49 5.07 37.71
N LYS A 998 32.08 5.57 38.88
CA LYS A 998 32.86 6.56 39.64
C LYS A 998 33.78 5.86 40.62
N ILE A 999 35.09 6.09 40.51
CA ILE A 999 36.08 5.47 41.39
C ILE A 999 36.13 6.25 42.71
N PRO A 1000 35.97 5.60 43.87
CA PRO A 1000 36.02 6.28 45.16
C PRO A 1000 37.39 6.95 45.39
N SER A 1001 37.39 8.21 45.81
CA SER A 1001 38.64 8.96 46.05
C SER A 1001 39.44 8.47 47.26
N LYS A 1002 38.85 7.66 48.14
CA LYS A 1002 39.47 7.09 49.35
C LYS A 1002 39.91 5.63 49.20
N ALA A 1003 39.77 5.05 48.01
CA ALA A 1003 40.20 3.68 47.74
C ALA A 1003 41.73 3.57 47.82
N LYS A 1004 42.24 2.43 48.32
CA LYS A 1004 43.68 2.18 48.46
C LYS A 1004 44.25 1.53 47.20
N ASN A 1005 43.67 0.41 46.77
CA ASN A 1005 44.05 -0.34 45.55
C ASN A 1005 42.78 -0.85 44.83
N PRO A 1006 41.95 0.05 44.26
CA PRO A 1006 40.74 -0.37 43.55
C PRO A 1006 41.10 -1.11 42.25
N VAL A 1007 40.44 -2.23 42.03
CA VAL A 1007 40.54 -3.10 40.86
C VAL A 1007 39.16 -3.19 40.21
N ILE A 1008 39.06 -2.87 38.92
CA ILE A 1008 37.85 -3.19 38.14
C ILE A 1008 37.96 -4.65 37.72
N GLN A 1009 36.93 -5.43 37.99
CA GLN A 1009 36.80 -6.80 37.53
C GLN A 1009 35.51 -7.01 36.75
N SER A 1010 35.59 -7.74 35.62
CA SER A 1010 34.41 -8.20 34.89
C SER A 1010 34.33 -9.72 34.92
N PHE A 1011 33.16 -10.27 35.21
CA PHE A 1011 32.93 -11.72 35.21
C PHE A 1011 31.50 -12.05 34.81
N LEU A 1012 31.32 -13.27 34.33
CA LEU A 1012 30.03 -13.82 33.93
C LEU A 1012 29.39 -14.62 35.07
N TRP A 1013 28.08 -14.58 35.16
CA TRP A 1013 27.31 -15.42 36.06
C TRP A 1013 26.25 -16.17 35.27
N MET A 1014 26.21 -17.49 35.43
CA MET A 1014 25.25 -18.35 34.75
C MET A 1014 24.19 -18.81 35.74
N GLU A 1015 22.92 -18.83 35.32
CA GLU A 1015 21.80 -19.40 36.06
C GLU A 1015 21.45 -20.77 35.44
N GLY A 1016 21.75 -21.86 36.17
CA GLY A 1016 21.44 -23.24 35.79
C GLY A 1016 22.66 -24.17 35.75
N ASP A 1017 22.41 -25.46 35.54
CA ASP A 1017 23.44 -26.54 35.59
C ASP A 1017 23.89 -27.02 34.19
N ARG A 1018 23.64 -26.22 33.14
CA ARG A 1018 24.03 -26.58 31.76
C ARG A 1018 25.40 -26.01 31.40
N PRO A 1019 26.16 -26.67 30.51
CA PRO A 1019 27.46 -26.16 30.05
C PRO A 1019 27.30 -24.86 29.24
N LEU A 1020 28.21 -23.91 29.47
CA LEU A 1020 28.37 -22.67 28.72
C LEU A 1020 29.79 -22.58 28.15
N TRP A 1021 29.92 -22.27 26.86
CA TRP A 1021 31.21 -21.96 26.26
C TRP A 1021 31.37 -20.44 26.15
N VAL A 1022 32.48 -19.94 26.69
CA VAL A 1022 32.83 -18.52 26.77
C VAL A 1022 34.10 -18.30 25.98
N ASP A 1023 34.05 -17.35 25.07
CA ASP A 1023 35.17 -16.91 24.28
C ASP A 1023 35.25 -15.36 24.28
N ASP A 1024 36.42 -14.81 23.95
CA ASP A 1024 36.66 -13.37 23.80
C ASP A 1024 36.01 -12.49 24.90
N LEU A 1025 36.16 -12.86 26.17
CA LEU A 1025 35.80 -11.95 27.27
C LEU A 1025 36.77 -10.77 27.24
N GLN A 1026 36.25 -9.56 27.04
CA GLN A 1026 37.01 -8.32 26.90
C GLN A 1026 36.57 -7.29 27.94
N LEU A 1027 37.55 -6.54 28.45
CA LEU A 1027 37.33 -5.39 29.33
C LEU A 1027 38.06 -4.16 28.78
N ILE A 1028 37.31 -3.09 28.52
CA ILE A 1028 37.81 -1.83 27.98
C ILE A 1028 37.49 -0.73 28.98
N ILE A 1029 38.50 0.04 29.37
CA ILE A 1029 38.37 1.17 30.31
C ILE A 1029 38.78 2.46 29.60
N LEU A 1030 37.86 3.42 29.58
CA LEU A 1030 38.02 4.73 28.95
C LEU A 1030 37.90 5.82 30.03
N PRO A 1031 38.90 6.71 30.16
CA PRO A 1031 38.88 7.78 31.16
C PRO A 1031 37.87 8.90 30.90
#